data_AF-A0A8H4QR43-F1
#
_entry.id   AF-A0A8H4QR43-F1
#
_cell.length_a   1.000
_cell.length_b   1.000
_cell.length_c   1.000
_cell.angle_alpha   90.00
_cell.angle_beta   90.00
_cell.angle_gamma   90.00
#
_symmetry.space_group_name_H-M   'P 1'
#
loop_
_entity.id
_entity.type
_entity.pdbx_description
1 polymer ?
#
loop_
_entity_poly.entity_id
_entity_poly.type
_entity_poly.pdbx_seq_one_letter_code
_entity_poly.pdbx_strand_id
1 'polypeptide(L)'
;MITDTIPNYVFIRICIGLLRLIAPLSIGCIVCFAILEISALWRNGSVWTPTMVETGILVYAMIEAGFCLGVYLPRKRRMQAPPVNPPPVLSRKQRERIFEQCLASMKLSSISNPTSINSTPHTASSSGCLPYPSGWFLSGGEGGASPTNENLSEWLLWALFSSSPTPETLETHKEELEQYIIRIEGERKRCASLEMRSRYEVISSPGVGQADYVDIEAEATVSCPSPPTIQTTSSVKSKLQSMRVTLDPVKMSHRPLVWYLIVCIVDTYTTIVLLLMGFKHYTPPSFSSSTRSYDNRAFPPRPLLSTWLFSNKGPKGAMMPYWYRPHRCSWEKKMPVVFLHGIGIGLYPYLSFFRKLISLFATDSDAGSVGMVIPELLPICMHMTPRTVPNRQAMLDSLEIILEEVKRLDSETQGVASLSSFREEDQRPLLGERQPSYNGLQDSAGSISSPWDRIVLCAHSYGTFVAGWIVRECVDVPDCGEDGTAHANTLGASDHKQSGIASRIAHIIMADPIPILLSDPAVARNFLYRHPSTVPPRLPHGSSPTHHPISSHRNQKSLYSIPRAISSWLPTYSSASAWQLYYFASRDADVARTLFRAFFWAEGGIWKEEVEAFVSGCSADEIHARKGKLENGDSSRGQHGEAYGTGDEDSGNVDGERSVRRRRRGRNLAVVLGGQDQIVPAKTIRRYLTGEQEEKEYWCRRFVYPSNDQAPSEVDREEEGSEVEVERCVLEGTPPRAVGFRAGGGALEVLFNPVLDHAVIFDEESYTVPLVDVVRRQEQKDISPPIGGVSRTNAVRVKDGQKVVLKKIPTNTDELKLVTLLSSAPMKEDRRNCSVPILDVLLSPVDDEYALIVMPFLASFDLLPFRFLGEFCEFSLQVLEGLAFLHEHGIAHRDLGSGNIMMDSTKMVPKGIHFAAPTTHDGVSLQFEWNTRWSVRPVQYYIIDFGESQQYKSKEGARMLGVWGQDRTAPELSDVVPYNPFNLDIYVLGNVFRQVLVRYDGLDEFHGLAVSMMNKCPELRPTAEDAVRVCKRIVEEVQKKKRMTVRVWQTHFTDGFPIRRGAFKKFAIQHGWANPPF
;
A
#
# COMPACT_ATOMS: atom_id res chain seq x y z
N MET A 1 7.40 -9.74 10.59
CA MET A 1 7.59 -11.07 9.92
C MET A 1 9.03 -11.56 10.03
N ILE A 2 9.27 -12.84 9.73
CA ILE A 2 10.52 -13.55 10.03
C ILE A 2 11.62 -13.15 9.02
N THR A 3 12.71 -12.55 9.51
CA THR A 3 13.89 -12.20 8.68
C THR A 3 14.60 -13.45 8.17
N ASP A 4 15.22 -13.39 7.00
CA ASP A 4 15.93 -14.54 6.42
C ASP A 4 17.30 -14.75 7.07
N THR A 5 17.26 -15.29 8.30
CA THR A 5 18.44 -15.68 9.07
C THR A 5 18.47 -17.19 9.24
N ILE A 6 19.67 -17.76 9.43
CA ILE A 6 19.83 -19.21 9.69
C ILE A 6 18.99 -19.67 10.89
N PRO A 7 18.96 -18.95 12.05
CA PRO A 7 18.09 -19.32 13.16
C PRO A 7 16.63 -19.38 12.78
N ASN A 8 16.16 -18.40 12.01
CA ASN A 8 14.78 -18.33 11.54
C ASN A 8 14.43 -19.44 10.54
N TYR A 9 15.35 -19.77 9.64
CA TYR A 9 15.22 -20.92 8.75
C TYR A 9 15.07 -22.22 9.54
N VAL A 10 15.99 -22.46 10.50
CA VAL A 10 15.96 -23.63 11.38
C VAL A 10 14.66 -23.67 12.17
N PHE A 11 14.25 -22.54 12.75
CA PHE A 11 12.99 -22.40 13.48
C PHE A 11 11.78 -22.78 12.62
N ILE A 12 11.62 -22.19 11.43
CA ILE A 12 10.50 -22.50 10.53
C ILE A 12 10.52 -23.98 10.13
N ARG A 13 11.69 -24.54 9.82
CA ARG A 13 11.83 -25.96 9.45
C ARG A 13 11.45 -26.89 10.61
N ILE A 14 11.85 -26.56 11.84
CA ILE A 14 11.44 -27.27 13.05
C ILE A 14 9.92 -27.17 13.21
N CYS A 15 9.33 -25.97 13.13
CA CYS A 15 7.89 -25.78 13.22
C CYS A 15 7.11 -26.61 12.19
N ILE A 16 7.54 -26.59 10.91
CA ILE A 16 6.93 -27.40 9.84
C ILE A 16 7.09 -28.89 10.15
N GLY A 17 8.27 -29.32 10.61
CA GLY A 17 8.54 -30.70 11.00
C GLY A 17 7.59 -31.16 12.11
N LEU A 18 7.51 -30.40 13.20
CA LEU A 18 6.63 -30.66 14.35
C LEU A 18 5.16 -30.75 13.92
N LEU A 19 4.67 -29.77 13.15
CA LEU A 19 3.27 -29.77 12.68
C LEU A 19 2.95 -30.98 11.79
N ARG A 20 3.89 -31.41 10.95
CA ARG A 20 3.72 -32.59 10.09
C ARG A 20 3.78 -33.91 10.86
N LEU A 21 4.47 -33.94 12.00
CA LEU A 21 4.58 -35.12 12.86
C LEU A 21 3.33 -35.35 13.72
N ILE A 22 2.51 -34.33 13.98
CA ILE A 22 1.34 -34.46 14.87
C ILE A 22 0.41 -35.60 14.44
N ALA A 23 -0.05 -35.62 13.19
CA ALA A 23 -0.96 -36.68 12.72
C ALA A 23 -0.38 -38.12 12.79
N PRO A 24 0.83 -38.40 12.25
CA PRO A 24 1.40 -39.75 12.36
C PRO A 24 1.74 -40.13 13.80
N LEU A 25 2.18 -39.18 14.65
CA LEU A 25 2.39 -39.44 16.08
C LEU A 25 1.07 -39.75 16.79
N SER A 26 -0.02 -39.04 16.49
CA SER A 26 -1.35 -39.33 17.04
C SER A 26 -1.84 -40.74 16.68
N ILE A 27 -1.67 -41.17 15.43
CA ILE A 27 -2.00 -42.54 15.01
C ILE A 27 -1.11 -43.55 15.74
N GLY A 28 0.19 -43.29 15.82
CA GLY A 28 1.14 -44.12 16.55
C GLY A 28 0.80 -44.25 18.04
N CYS A 29 0.44 -43.14 18.70
CA CYS A 29 -0.03 -43.14 20.09
C CYS A 29 -1.25 -44.04 20.25
N ILE A 30 -2.28 -43.92 19.41
CA ILE A 30 -3.48 -44.78 19.50
C ILE A 30 -3.10 -46.27 19.40
N VAL A 31 -2.22 -46.62 18.45
CA VAL A 31 -1.75 -48.00 18.28
C VAL A 31 -0.96 -48.49 19.50
N CYS A 32 -0.05 -47.67 20.04
CA CYS A 32 0.70 -48.01 21.25
C CYS A 32 -0.21 -48.24 22.45
N PHE A 33 -1.20 -47.37 22.67
CA PHE A 33 -2.18 -47.54 23.75
C PHE A 33 -3.00 -48.82 23.58
N ALA A 34 -3.44 -49.13 22.35
CA ALA A 34 -4.15 -50.38 22.07
C ALA A 34 -3.28 -51.63 22.35
N ILE A 35 -2.00 -51.59 21.98
CA ILE A 35 -1.04 -52.70 22.28
C ILE A 35 -0.84 -52.86 23.78
N LEU A 36 -0.69 -51.77 24.54
CA LEU A 36 -0.52 -51.80 25.98
C LEU A 36 -1.76 -52.38 26.68
N GLU A 37 -2.95 -52.00 26.23
CA GLU A 37 -4.22 -52.51 26.76
C GLU A 37 -4.38 -54.03 26.48
N ILE A 38 -4.13 -54.47 25.25
CA ILE A 38 -4.13 -55.89 24.89
C ILE A 38 -3.10 -56.67 25.73
N SER A 39 -1.90 -56.11 25.90
CA SER A 39 -0.83 -56.73 26.67
C SER A 39 -1.13 -56.83 28.18
N ALA A 40 -1.86 -55.86 28.73
CA ALA A 40 -2.28 -55.85 30.14
C ALA A 40 -3.40 -56.87 30.39
N LEU A 41 -4.38 -56.93 29.48
CA LEU A 41 -5.43 -57.95 29.50
C LEU A 41 -4.86 -59.37 29.42
N TRP A 42 -3.86 -59.59 28.56
CA TRP A 42 -3.25 -60.91 28.38
C TRP A 42 -2.38 -61.35 29.56
N ARG A 43 -1.68 -60.42 30.24
CA ARG A 43 -0.78 -60.75 31.36
C ARG A 43 -1.49 -60.88 32.71
N ASN A 44 -2.41 -59.97 33.01
CA ASN A 44 -2.92 -59.79 34.37
C ASN A 44 -4.46 -59.90 34.48
N GLY A 45 -5.18 -60.07 33.36
CA GLY A 45 -6.66 -60.05 33.35
C GLY A 45 -7.27 -58.70 33.79
N SER A 46 -6.46 -57.65 33.90
CA SER A 46 -6.83 -56.34 34.40
C SER A 46 -6.79 -55.29 33.30
N VAL A 47 -7.76 -54.37 33.29
CA VAL A 47 -7.77 -53.20 32.40
C VAL A 47 -6.67 -52.22 32.82
N TRP A 48 -5.87 -51.76 31.86
CA TRP A 48 -4.86 -50.73 32.12
C TRP A 48 -5.54 -49.38 32.43
N THR A 49 -5.12 -48.70 33.50
CA THR A 49 -5.71 -47.42 33.93
C THR A 49 -4.75 -46.26 33.63
N PRO A 50 -4.98 -45.47 32.57
CA PRO A 50 -4.15 -44.31 32.26
C PRO A 50 -4.21 -43.23 33.35
N THR A 51 -3.10 -42.53 33.52
CA THR A 51 -3.07 -41.25 34.23
C THR A 51 -3.89 -40.19 33.49
N MET A 52 -4.28 -39.11 34.17
CA MET A 52 -5.02 -37.99 33.56
C MET A 52 -4.29 -37.37 32.35
N VAL A 53 -2.96 -37.32 32.39
CA VAL A 53 -2.14 -36.80 31.28
C VAL A 53 -2.16 -37.76 30.09
N GLU A 54 -2.01 -39.06 30.34
CA GLU A 54 -2.09 -40.08 29.29
C GLU A 54 -3.47 -40.13 28.64
N THR A 55 -4.54 -40.02 29.44
CA THR A 55 -5.91 -39.89 28.93
C THR A 55 -6.03 -38.64 28.05
N GLY A 56 -5.51 -37.50 28.49
CA GLY A 56 -5.54 -36.25 27.71
C GLY A 56 -4.82 -36.39 26.35
N ILE A 57 -3.63 -37.00 26.34
CA ILE A 57 -2.86 -37.26 25.11
C ILE A 57 -3.64 -38.20 24.18
N LEU A 58 -4.21 -39.29 24.71
CA LEU A 58 -5.00 -40.23 23.92
C LEU A 58 -6.25 -39.57 23.33
N VAL A 59 -6.96 -38.75 24.10
CA VAL A 59 -8.14 -38.01 23.62
C VAL A 59 -7.77 -37.07 22.50
N TYR A 60 -6.70 -36.26 22.65
CA TYR A 60 -6.23 -35.40 21.57
C TYR A 60 -5.83 -36.23 20.34
N ALA A 61 -5.09 -37.33 20.53
CA ALA A 61 -4.66 -38.20 19.46
C ALA A 61 -5.84 -38.79 18.67
N MET A 62 -6.90 -39.24 19.36
CA MET A 62 -8.13 -39.73 18.73
C MET A 62 -8.84 -38.62 17.94
N ILE A 63 -8.94 -37.41 18.49
CA ILE A 63 -9.55 -36.27 17.80
C ILE A 63 -8.75 -35.88 16.55
N GLU A 64 -7.42 -35.81 16.66
CA GLU A 64 -6.52 -35.48 15.55
C GLU A 64 -6.54 -36.56 14.46
N ALA A 65 -6.49 -37.84 14.82
CA ALA A 65 -6.60 -38.94 13.89
C ALA A 65 -7.99 -38.96 13.21
N GLY A 66 -9.05 -38.72 13.97
CA GLY A 66 -10.41 -38.57 13.46
C GLY A 66 -10.55 -37.40 12.49
N PHE A 67 -9.93 -36.26 12.78
CA PHE A 67 -9.88 -35.12 11.86
C PHE A 67 -9.11 -35.45 10.57
N CYS A 68 -7.93 -36.07 10.68
CA CYS A 68 -7.11 -36.45 9.54
C CYS A 68 -7.84 -37.44 8.62
N LEU A 69 -8.42 -38.50 9.19
CA LEU A 69 -9.09 -39.59 8.45
C LEU A 69 -10.50 -39.21 7.97
N GLY A 70 -11.26 -38.49 8.79
CA GLY A 70 -12.67 -38.16 8.54
C GLY A 70 -12.92 -36.83 7.85
N VAL A 71 -12.01 -35.86 7.97
CA VAL A 71 -12.15 -34.52 7.37
C VAL A 71 -11.12 -34.30 6.26
N TYR A 72 -9.83 -34.41 6.58
CA TYR A 72 -8.78 -34.06 5.62
C TYR A 72 -8.68 -35.03 4.45
N LEU A 73 -8.60 -36.35 4.67
CA LEU A 73 -8.46 -37.32 3.57
C LEU A 73 -9.65 -37.31 2.58
N PRO A 74 -10.92 -37.32 3.04
CA PRO A 74 -12.07 -37.24 2.13
C PRO A 74 -12.08 -35.92 1.36
N ARG A 75 -11.74 -34.81 2.02
CA ARG A 75 -11.66 -33.49 1.37
C ARG A 75 -10.53 -33.45 0.34
N LYS A 76 -9.34 -33.97 0.67
CA LYS A 76 -8.21 -34.10 -0.26
C LYS A 76 -8.60 -34.85 -1.52
N ARG A 77 -9.37 -35.93 -1.40
CA ARG A 77 -9.91 -36.69 -2.55
C ARG A 77 -10.91 -35.86 -3.35
N ARG A 78 -11.92 -35.27 -2.70
CA ARG A 78 -12.96 -34.44 -3.38
C ARG A 78 -12.36 -33.27 -4.15
N MET A 79 -11.33 -32.63 -3.60
CA MET A 79 -10.68 -31.46 -4.20
C MET A 79 -9.83 -31.76 -5.44
N GLN A 80 -9.52 -33.03 -5.73
CA GLN A 80 -8.85 -33.36 -6.99
C GLN A 80 -9.78 -33.25 -8.19
N ALA A 81 -11.11 -33.20 -7.96
CA ALA A 81 -12.11 -33.03 -9.01
C ALA A 81 -11.84 -31.76 -9.85
N PRO A 82 -12.27 -31.75 -11.12
CA PRO A 82 -12.19 -30.56 -11.99
C PRO A 82 -12.92 -29.36 -11.38
N PRO A 83 -12.61 -28.13 -11.83
CA PRO A 83 -13.25 -26.92 -11.33
C PRO A 83 -14.77 -27.00 -11.51
N VAL A 84 -15.51 -26.55 -10.49
CA VAL A 84 -16.99 -26.57 -10.47
C VAL A 84 -17.57 -25.65 -11.54
N ASN A 85 -16.90 -24.52 -11.79
CA ASN A 85 -17.25 -23.59 -12.86
C ASN A 85 -16.07 -23.59 -13.86
N PRO A 86 -16.23 -24.17 -15.06
CA PRO A 86 -15.21 -24.07 -16.08
C PRO A 86 -15.04 -22.60 -16.51
N PRO A 87 -13.87 -22.21 -17.04
CA PRO A 87 -13.69 -20.88 -17.59
C PRO A 87 -14.62 -20.69 -18.81
N PRO A 88 -15.01 -19.44 -19.12
CA PRO A 88 -15.79 -19.16 -20.31
C PRO A 88 -15.03 -19.62 -21.56
N VAL A 89 -15.76 -20.19 -22.52
CA VAL A 89 -15.20 -20.59 -23.80
C VAL A 89 -14.80 -19.34 -24.56
N LEU A 90 -13.51 -19.16 -24.79
CA LEU A 90 -12.98 -18.03 -25.54
C LEU A 90 -13.36 -18.16 -27.01
N SER A 91 -13.69 -17.06 -27.68
CA SER A 91 -13.83 -17.03 -29.15
C SER A 91 -12.47 -17.24 -29.82
N ARG A 92 -12.46 -17.64 -31.10
CA ARG A 92 -11.21 -17.80 -31.87
C ARG A 92 -10.38 -16.51 -31.86
N LYS A 93 -11.02 -15.37 -32.08
CA LYS A 93 -10.40 -14.04 -32.05
C LYS A 93 -9.80 -13.70 -30.69
N GLN A 94 -10.46 -14.06 -29.59
CA GLN A 94 -9.93 -13.88 -28.24
C GLN A 94 -8.71 -14.78 -27.98
N ARG A 95 -8.74 -16.04 -28.41
CA ARG A 95 -7.59 -16.96 -28.31
C ARG A 95 -6.40 -16.46 -29.11
N GLU A 96 -6.64 -15.99 -30.33
CA GLU A 96 -5.60 -15.43 -31.20
C GLU A 96 -4.97 -14.19 -30.56
N ARG A 97 -5.76 -13.29 -29.98
CA ARG A 97 -5.25 -12.13 -29.24
C ARG A 97 -4.34 -12.54 -28.07
N ILE A 98 -4.77 -13.50 -27.25
CA ILE A 98 -3.97 -13.99 -26.11
C ILE A 98 -2.68 -14.64 -26.62
N PHE A 99 -2.75 -15.39 -27.73
CA PHE A 99 -1.59 -15.99 -28.36
C PHE A 99 -0.59 -14.93 -28.84
N GLU A 100 -1.03 -13.86 -29.51
CA GLU A 100 -0.15 -12.75 -29.93
C GLU A 100 0.55 -12.11 -28.74
N GLN A 101 -0.19 -11.84 -27.65
CA GLN A 101 0.36 -11.23 -26.45
C GLN A 101 1.44 -12.12 -25.81
N CYS A 102 1.23 -13.44 -25.82
CA CYS A 102 2.24 -14.41 -25.37
C CYS A 102 3.46 -14.46 -26.30
N LEU A 103 3.25 -14.36 -27.61
CA LEU A 103 4.34 -14.35 -28.58
C LEU A 103 5.18 -13.08 -28.47
N ALA A 104 4.55 -11.93 -28.25
CA ALA A 104 5.21 -10.65 -28.01
C ALA A 104 6.02 -10.65 -26.70
N SER A 105 5.49 -11.23 -25.62
CA SER A 105 6.23 -11.33 -24.35
C SER A 105 7.45 -12.25 -24.47
N MET A 106 7.34 -13.34 -25.23
CA MET A 106 8.48 -14.22 -25.55
C MET A 106 9.59 -13.46 -26.30
N LYS A 107 9.25 -12.58 -27.25
CA LYS A 107 10.21 -11.72 -27.97
C LYS A 107 10.93 -10.73 -27.05
N LEU A 108 10.24 -10.13 -26.07
CA LEU A 108 10.88 -9.22 -25.11
C LEU A 108 11.89 -9.95 -24.20
N SER A 109 11.55 -11.18 -23.79
CA SER A 109 12.38 -11.98 -22.89
C SER A 109 13.74 -12.35 -23.50
N SER A 110 13.81 -12.58 -24.82
CA SER A 110 15.05 -12.90 -25.54
C SER A 110 15.95 -11.68 -25.76
N ILE A 111 15.40 -10.46 -25.82
CA ILE A 111 16.17 -9.21 -25.99
C ILE A 111 16.80 -8.75 -24.67
N SER A 112 16.17 -9.06 -23.54
CA SER A 112 16.52 -8.48 -22.23
C SER A 112 17.68 -9.17 -21.47
N ASN A 113 18.40 -10.11 -22.10
CA ASN A 113 19.63 -10.73 -21.59
C ASN A 113 20.86 -10.44 -22.51
N PRO A 114 21.42 -9.20 -22.55
CA PRO A 114 22.65 -8.91 -23.29
C PRO A 114 23.93 -9.07 -22.44
N THR A 115 23.82 -9.40 -21.14
CA THR A 115 24.92 -9.29 -20.16
C THR A 115 26.04 -10.33 -20.27
N SER A 116 26.10 -11.14 -21.33
CA SER A 116 27.23 -12.06 -21.57
C SER A 116 28.25 -11.57 -22.58
N ILE A 117 28.24 -10.29 -22.97
CA ILE A 117 29.14 -9.77 -24.03
C ILE A 117 30.56 -9.43 -23.51
N ASN A 118 30.78 -9.32 -22.19
CA ASN A 118 32.10 -8.93 -21.64
C ASN A 118 32.91 -10.05 -20.94
N SER A 119 32.53 -11.32 -21.07
CA SER A 119 33.38 -12.43 -20.61
C SER A 119 34.25 -12.97 -21.75
N THR A 120 35.57 -13.00 -21.51
CA THR A 120 36.63 -13.49 -22.39
C THR A 120 36.28 -14.74 -23.22
N PRO A 121 36.83 -14.91 -24.45
CA PRO A 121 36.25 -15.76 -25.51
C PRO A 121 36.26 -17.28 -25.31
N HIS A 122 36.71 -17.82 -24.18
CA HIS A 122 37.04 -19.25 -24.08
C HIS A 122 36.16 -20.13 -23.20
N THR A 123 35.08 -19.61 -22.58
CA THR A 123 34.14 -20.47 -21.81
C THR A 123 32.68 -20.00 -21.88
N ALA A 124 32.19 -19.58 -23.05
CA ALA A 124 30.77 -19.30 -23.26
C ALA A 124 30.03 -20.59 -23.70
N SER A 125 29.32 -21.24 -22.76
CA SER A 125 28.38 -22.30 -23.09
C SER A 125 27.10 -21.74 -23.74
N SER A 126 27.14 -21.56 -25.05
CA SER A 126 26.06 -21.73 -26.05
C SER A 126 24.57 -21.73 -25.61
N SER A 127 24.06 -20.74 -24.89
CA SER A 127 22.61 -20.68 -24.58
C SER A 127 22.06 -19.26 -24.55
N GLY A 128 22.17 -18.56 -25.69
CA GLY A 128 21.24 -17.49 -26.04
C GLY A 128 19.84 -18.10 -26.18
N CYS A 129 18.90 -17.70 -25.33
CA CYS A 129 17.59 -18.32 -25.26
C CYS A 129 16.72 -17.79 -26.42
N LEU A 130 16.60 -18.56 -27.50
CA LEU A 130 15.62 -18.31 -28.57
C LEU A 130 14.20 -18.16 -27.98
N PRO A 131 13.34 -17.31 -28.54
CA PRO A 131 11.98 -17.11 -28.04
C PRO A 131 11.18 -18.41 -28.17
N TYR A 132 10.97 -19.09 -27.04
CA TYR A 132 10.28 -20.36 -26.94
C TYR A 132 9.62 -20.48 -25.56
N PRO A 133 8.44 -21.11 -25.42
CA PRO A 133 7.72 -21.21 -24.15
C PRO A 133 8.35 -22.19 -23.15
N SER A 134 9.67 -22.40 -23.20
CA SER A 134 10.43 -23.35 -22.38
C SER A 134 10.18 -23.20 -20.88
N GLY A 135 9.92 -21.97 -20.40
CA GLY A 135 9.62 -21.71 -18.99
C GLY A 135 8.32 -22.36 -18.48
N TRP A 136 7.38 -22.69 -19.37
CA TRP A 136 6.11 -23.34 -19.02
C TRP A 136 6.22 -24.86 -18.84
N PHE A 137 7.40 -25.45 -19.07
CA PHE A 137 7.65 -26.88 -18.92
C PHE A 137 8.46 -27.18 -17.67
N LEU A 138 8.00 -28.16 -16.88
CA LEU A 138 8.71 -28.68 -15.72
C LEU A 138 9.88 -29.54 -16.21
N SER A 139 11.10 -29.05 -16.05
CA SER A 139 12.32 -29.75 -16.45
C SER A 139 12.52 -31.00 -15.58
N GLY A 140 12.32 -32.18 -16.18
CA GLY A 140 12.45 -33.47 -15.53
C GLY A 140 13.90 -33.94 -15.49
N GLY A 141 14.71 -33.37 -14.61
CA GLY A 141 16.10 -33.82 -14.35
C GLY A 141 17.10 -33.49 -15.47
N GLU A 142 18.34 -33.27 -15.05
CA GLU A 142 19.57 -33.05 -15.83
C GLU A 142 19.50 -33.47 -17.31
N GLY A 143 19.30 -32.46 -18.18
CA GLY A 143 19.33 -32.62 -19.63
C GLY A 143 18.37 -31.63 -20.28
N GLY A 144 18.89 -30.54 -20.86
CA GLY A 144 18.13 -29.46 -21.50
C GLY A 144 17.37 -29.90 -22.77
N ALA A 145 16.48 -30.88 -22.67
CA ALA A 145 15.64 -31.33 -23.76
C ALA A 145 14.68 -30.21 -24.18
N SER A 146 14.68 -29.87 -25.47
CA SER A 146 13.72 -28.93 -26.05
C SER A 146 12.32 -29.55 -26.05
N PRO A 147 11.25 -28.79 -25.74
CA PRO A 147 9.87 -29.28 -25.82
C PRO A 147 9.55 -29.80 -27.23
N THR A 148 8.76 -30.87 -27.31
CA THR A 148 8.27 -31.42 -28.59
C THR A 148 6.99 -30.71 -29.03
N ASN A 149 6.56 -30.92 -30.30
CA ASN A 149 5.26 -30.45 -30.77
C ASN A 149 4.11 -30.98 -29.93
N GLU A 150 4.20 -32.22 -29.44
CA GLU A 150 3.19 -32.81 -28.53
C GLU A 150 3.12 -32.04 -27.20
N ASN A 151 4.27 -31.63 -26.67
CA ASN A 151 4.33 -30.80 -25.46
C ASN A 151 3.75 -29.40 -25.71
N LEU A 152 4.00 -28.80 -26.88
CA LEU A 152 3.39 -27.53 -27.28
C LEU A 152 1.88 -27.65 -27.42
N SER A 153 1.37 -28.70 -28.08
CA SER A 153 -0.06 -28.95 -28.20
C SER A 153 -0.74 -29.07 -26.84
N GLU A 154 -0.12 -29.81 -25.91
CA GLU A 154 -0.63 -29.94 -24.54
C GLU A 154 -0.67 -28.60 -23.79
N TRP A 155 0.35 -27.77 -23.95
CA TRP A 155 0.39 -26.43 -23.36
C TRP A 155 -0.65 -25.48 -23.98
N LEU A 156 -0.75 -25.44 -25.32
CA LEU A 156 -1.72 -24.60 -26.04
C LEU A 156 -3.17 -25.00 -25.75
N LEU A 157 -3.47 -26.31 -25.68
CA LEU A 157 -4.78 -26.82 -25.29
C LEU A 157 -5.19 -26.36 -23.89
N TRP A 158 -4.26 -26.34 -22.95
CA TRP A 158 -4.53 -25.79 -21.63
C TRP A 158 -4.67 -24.26 -21.66
N ALA A 159 -3.70 -23.56 -22.26
CA ALA A 159 -3.58 -22.11 -22.18
C ALA A 159 -4.71 -21.37 -22.92
N LEU A 160 -5.10 -21.86 -24.11
CA LEU A 160 -6.08 -21.20 -24.98
C LEU A 160 -7.46 -21.87 -24.97
N PHE A 161 -7.52 -23.18 -24.73
CA PHE A 161 -8.76 -23.96 -24.79
C PHE A 161 -9.21 -24.50 -23.42
N SER A 162 -8.44 -24.26 -22.35
CA SER A 162 -8.71 -24.76 -20.99
C SER A 162 -9.01 -26.26 -20.93
N SER A 163 -8.40 -27.03 -21.82
CA SER A 163 -8.72 -28.44 -22.08
C SER A 163 -7.50 -29.35 -21.91
N SER A 164 -7.76 -30.62 -21.59
CA SER A 164 -6.75 -31.67 -21.53
C SER A 164 -6.62 -32.36 -22.89
N PRO A 165 -5.43 -32.89 -23.26
CA PRO A 165 -5.25 -33.61 -24.52
C PRO A 165 -5.98 -34.97 -24.50
N THR A 166 -7.20 -35.00 -25.02
CA THR A 166 -7.95 -36.22 -25.34
C THR A 166 -7.96 -36.43 -26.87
N PRO A 167 -8.15 -37.65 -27.38
CA PRO A 167 -8.23 -37.88 -28.82
C PRO A 167 -9.27 -36.99 -29.52
N GLU A 168 -10.41 -36.77 -28.86
CA GLU A 168 -11.50 -35.93 -29.37
C GLU A 168 -11.13 -34.43 -29.43
N THR A 169 -10.54 -33.89 -28.36
CA THR A 169 -10.13 -32.47 -28.30
C THR A 169 -8.98 -32.15 -29.25
N LEU A 170 -8.03 -33.08 -29.40
CA LEU A 170 -6.92 -32.96 -30.34
C LEU A 170 -7.42 -32.92 -31.79
N GLU A 171 -8.39 -33.75 -32.13
CA GLU A 171 -8.98 -33.74 -33.48
C GLU A 171 -9.82 -32.48 -33.71
N THR A 172 -10.63 -32.07 -32.72
CA THR A 172 -11.52 -30.91 -32.81
C THR A 172 -10.76 -29.60 -33.05
N HIS A 173 -9.58 -29.44 -32.44
CA HIS A 173 -8.79 -28.20 -32.51
C HIS A 173 -7.51 -28.33 -33.35
N LYS A 174 -7.35 -29.43 -34.09
CA LYS A 174 -6.12 -29.78 -34.82
C LYS A 174 -5.61 -28.64 -35.70
N GLU A 175 -6.47 -28.11 -36.57
CA GLU A 175 -6.10 -27.07 -37.53
C GLU A 175 -5.61 -25.78 -36.85
N GLU A 176 -6.30 -25.35 -35.79
CA GLU A 176 -5.95 -24.14 -35.04
C GLU A 176 -4.65 -24.33 -34.22
N LEU A 177 -4.48 -25.51 -33.61
CA LEU A 177 -3.24 -25.85 -32.88
C LEU A 177 -2.03 -25.91 -33.82
N GLU A 178 -2.18 -26.52 -35.00
CA GLU A 178 -1.13 -26.58 -36.02
C GLU A 178 -0.72 -25.18 -36.48
N GLN A 179 -1.69 -24.27 -36.68
CA GLN A 179 -1.42 -22.86 -37.00
C GLN A 179 -0.58 -22.18 -35.92
N TYR A 180 -0.95 -22.30 -34.64
CA TYR A 180 -0.18 -21.70 -33.54
C TYR A 180 1.23 -22.30 -33.42
N ILE A 181 1.40 -23.62 -33.58
CA ILE A 181 2.71 -24.28 -33.52
C ILE A 181 3.61 -23.82 -34.66
N ILE A 182 3.09 -23.73 -35.89
CA ILE A 182 3.84 -23.23 -37.05
C ILE A 182 4.35 -21.82 -36.80
N ARG A 183 3.54 -20.96 -36.18
CA ARG A 183 3.91 -19.58 -35.86
C ARG A 183 5.00 -19.50 -34.78
N ILE A 184 4.91 -20.30 -33.72
CA ILE A 184 5.96 -20.40 -32.68
C ILE A 184 7.29 -20.86 -33.30
N GLU A 185 7.27 -21.96 -34.07
CA GLU A 185 8.48 -22.49 -34.71
C GLU A 185 9.05 -21.55 -35.78
N GLY A 186 8.18 -20.81 -36.49
CA GLY A 186 8.58 -19.77 -37.43
C GLY A 186 9.37 -18.65 -36.77
N GLU A 187 8.88 -18.12 -35.64
CA GLU A 187 9.60 -17.07 -34.88
C GLU A 187 10.90 -17.59 -34.26
N ARG A 188 10.92 -18.83 -33.77
CA ARG A 188 12.15 -19.48 -33.29
C ARG A 188 13.22 -19.52 -34.37
N LYS A 189 12.87 -19.93 -35.59
CA LYS A 189 13.77 -19.97 -36.74
C LYS A 189 14.22 -18.57 -37.17
N ARG A 190 13.30 -17.60 -37.20
CA ARG A 190 13.58 -16.20 -37.54
C ARG A 190 14.57 -15.56 -36.57
N CYS A 191 14.46 -15.83 -35.28
CA CYS A 191 15.39 -15.30 -34.29
C CYS A 191 16.76 -15.99 -34.36
N ALA A 192 16.80 -17.30 -34.61
CA ALA A 192 18.05 -18.03 -34.81
C ALA A 192 18.85 -17.49 -36.01
N SER A 193 18.18 -17.13 -37.11
CA SER A 193 18.83 -16.53 -38.28
C SER A 193 19.33 -15.10 -38.02
N LEU A 194 18.58 -14.28 -37.29
CA LEU A 194 18.99 -12.94 -36.88
C LEU A 194 20.20 -12.97 -35.93
N GLU A 195 20.22 -13.89 -34.96
CA GLU A 195 21.36 -14.06 -34.04
C GLU A 195 22.63 -14.44 -34.82
N MET A 196 22.51 -15.36 -35.78
CA MET A 196 23.60 -15.77 -36.66
C MET A 196 24.14 -14.61 -37.51
N ARG A 197 23.24 -13.75 -38.03
CA ARG A 197 23.60 -12.55 -38.81
C ARG A 197 24.31 -11.50 -37.94
N SER A 198 23.85 -11.27 -36.72
CA SER A 198 24.50 -10.35 -35.77
C SER A 198 25.91 -10.80 -35.38
N ARG A 199 26.14 -12.12 -35.19
CA ARG A 199 27.48 -12.66 -34.93
C ARG A 199 28.40 -12.45 -36.13
N TYR A 200 27.90 -12.60 -37.34
CA TYR A 200 28.66 -12.32 -38.58
C TYR A 200 29.05 -10.83 -38.71
N GLU A 201 28.15 -9.90 -38.38
CA GLU A 201 28.40 -8.46 -38.43
C GLU A 201 29.40 -7.99 -37.35
N VAL A 202 29.39 -8.60 -36.16
CA VAL A 202 30.38 -8.33 -35.10
C VAL A 202 31.78 -8.81 -35.51
N ILE A 203 31.88 -9.92 -36.25
CA ILE A 203 33.16 -10.47 -36.74
C ILE A 203 33.75 -9.62 -37.88
N SER A 204 32.95 -8.79 -38.57
CA SER A 204 33.37 -8.02 -39.76
C SER A 204 33.69 -6.53 -39.49
N SER A 205 33.95 -6.15 -38.24
CA SER A 205 34.41 -4.78 -37.89
C SER A 205 35.83 -4.49 -38.44
N PRO A 206 36.11 -3.28 -38.98
CA PRO A 206 37.37 -2.99 -39.68
C PRO A 206 38.51 -2.74 -38.68
N GLY A 207 39.36 -3.75 -38.49
CA GLY A 207 40.55 -3.62 -37.63
C GLY A 207 41.44 -4.87 -37.52
N VAL A 208 41.04 -6.01 -38.09
CA VAL A 208 41.87 -7.22 -38.12
C VAL A 208 42.36 -7.46 -39.54
N GLY A 209 43.67 -7.63 -39.66
CA GLY A 209 44.41 -7.72 -40.91
C GLY A 209 43.90 -8.79 -41.86
N GLN A 210 43.94 -8.42 -43.13
CA GLN A 210 43.74 -9.21 -44.32
C GLN A 210 44.65 -10.45 -44.33
N ALA A 211 44.09 -11.62 -44.04
CA ALA A 211 44.65 -12.92 -44.44
C ALA A 211 43.54 -13.96 -44.54
N ASP A 212 43.50 -14.63 -45.69
CA ASP A 212 42.71 -15.82 -46.03
C ASP A 212 41.20 -15.64 -46.23
N TYR A 213 40.87 -15.00 -47.35
CA TYR A 213 39.62 -15.27 -48.07
C TYR A 213 39.72 -16.65 -48.74
N VAL A 214 39.04 -17.65 -48.18
CA VAL A 214 38.68 -18.89 -48.88
C VAL A 214 37.19 -19.15 -48.64
N ASP A 215 36.51 -19.39 -49.75
CA ASP A 215 35.12 -19.83 -49.92
C ASP A 215 34.48 -20.49 -48.68
N ILE A 216 33.55 -19.79 -48.04
CA ILE A 216 32.50 -20.40 -47.18
C ILE A 216 31.14 -19.83 -47.61
N GLU A 217 30.81 -19.95 -48.89
CA GLU A 217 29.43 -19.85 -49.39
C GLU A 217 28.77 -21.24 -49.54
N ALA A 218 29.38 -22.32 -49.03
CA ALA A 218 28.90 -23.69 -49.25
C ALA A 218 28.53 -24.53 -48.00
N GLU A 219 28.65 -24.01 -46.76
CA GLU A 219 28.30 -24.77 -45.54
C GLU A 219 27.37 -24.03 -44.56
N ALA A 220 26.46 -23.20 -45.07
CA ALA A 220 25.39 -22.59 -44.25
C ALA A 220 24.13 -23.48 -44.09
N THR A 221 24.23 -24.79 -44.33
CA THR A 221 23.24 -25.78 -43.89
C THR A 221 23.60 -26.29 -42.50
N VAL A 222 23.59 -25.40 -41.50
CA VAL A 222 23.34 -25.86 -40.13
C VAL A 222 21.89 -26.34 -40.12
N SER A 223 21.73 -27.63 -40.32
CA SER A 223 20.49 -28.35 -40.04
C SER A 223 20.07 -27.96 -38.63
N CYS A 224 19.02 -27.13 -38.51
CA CYS A 224 18.23 -27.10 -37.29
C CYS A 224 17.92 -28.56 -36.98
N PRO A 225 18.18 -29.07 -35.77
CA PRO A 225 17.93 -30.48 -35.48
C PRO A 225 16.50 -30.80 -35.90
N SER A 226 16.36 -31.66 -36.91
CA SER A 226 15.07 -32.11 -37.38
C SER A 226 14.30 -32.65 -36.18
N PRO A 227 12.97 -32.45 -36.09
CA PRO A 227 12.18 -33.16 -35.08
C PRO A 227 12.51 -34.64 -35.21
N PRO A 228 12.79 -35.37 -34.12
CA PRO A 228 13.24 -36.74 -34.23
C PRO A 228 12.17 -37.56 -34.94
N THR A 229 12.48 -38.02 -36.14
CA THR A 229 11.70 -39.01 -36.87
C THR A 229 11.54 -40.22 -35.98
N ILE A 230 10.30 -40.70 -35.87
CA ILE A 230 9.90 -41.86 -35.08
C ILE A 230 10.78 -43.07 -35.44
N GLN A 231 11.76 -43.35 -34.59
CA GLN A 231 12.39 -44.66 -34.48
C GLN A 231 12.09 -45.19 -33.09
N THR A 232 11.16 -46.14 -33.07
CA THR A 232 10.80 -47.01 -31.96
C THR A 232 12.02 -47.81 -31.50
N THR A 233 12.77 -47.29 -30.54
CA THR A 233 13.56 -48.12 -29.63
C THR A 233 13.33 -47.65 -28.19
N SER A 234 12.88 -48.61 -27.36
CA SER A 234 12.33 -48.45 -26.03
C SER A 234 13.39 -48.09 -24.98
N SER A 235 13.81 -46.82 -24.96
CA SER A 235 14.43 -46.22 -23.77
C SER A 235 13.43 -45.24 -23.15
N VAL A 236 13.20 -45.37 -21.85
CA VAL A 236 12.24 -44.56 -21.07
C VAL A 236 12.70 -43.09 -21.09
N LYS A 237 12.27 -42.33 -22.10
CA LYS A 237 12.44 -40.88 -22.15
C LYS A 237 11.62 -40.26 -21.02
N SER A 238 12.27 -39.51 -20.14
CA SER A 238 11.57 -38.68 -19.15
C SER A 238 10.65 -37.71 -19.91
N LYS A 239 9.35 -37.88 -19.75
CA LYS A 239 8.35 -37.05 -20.41
C LYS A 239 8.38 -35.66 -19.78
N LEU A 240 8.82 -34.64 -20.53
CA LEU A 240 8.66 -33.23 -20.16
C LEU A 240 7.18 -32.94 -19.91
N GLN A 241 6.85 -32.37 -18.74
CA GLN A 241 5.47 -32.09 -18.34
C GLN A 241 5.21 -30.58 -18.39
N SER A 242 4.15 -30.14 -19.07
CA SER A 242 3.73 -28.73 -19.05
C SER A 242 3.05 -28.37 -17.71
N MET A 243 3.27 -27.14 -17.23
CA MET A 243 2.50 -26.59 -16.11
C MET A 243 1.08 -26.27 -16.57
N ARG A 244 0.08 -26.86 -15.91
CA ARG A 244 -1.35 -26.61 -16.21
C ARG A 244 -2.09 -26.26 -14.93
N VAL A 245 -1.94 -25.02 -14.48
CA VAL A 245 -2.39 -24.52 -13.16
C VAL A 245 -3.81 -24.97 -12.77
N THR A 246 -4.73 -24.96 -13.73
CA THR A 246 -6.17 -25.26 -13.51
C THR A 246 -6.54 -26.74 -13.65
N LEU A 247 -5.69 -27.53 -14.31
CA LEU A 247 -5.96 -28.94 -14.65
C LEU A 247 -5.08 -29.91 -13.85
N ASP A 248 -3.91 -29.47 -13.39
CA ASP A 248 -3.00 -30.30 -12.62
C ASP A 248 -3.58 -30.64 -11.23
N PRO A 249 -3.10 -31.71 -10.58
CA PRO A 249 -3.56 -32.11 -9.25
C PRO A 249 -3.35 -31.02 -8.20
N VAL A 250 -4.35 -30.83 -7.33
CA VAL A 250 -4.28 -29.85 -6.23
C VAL A 250 -3.26 -30.32 -5.19
N LYS A 251 -2.18 -29.56 -5.06
CA LYS A 251 -1.09 -29.85 -4.13
C LYS A 251 -1.36 -29.24 -2.75
N MET A 252 -2.01 -29.97 -1.85
CA MET A 252 -2.21 -29.56 -0.45
C MET A 252 -1.43 -30.41 0.55
N SER A 253 -1.24 -29.91 1.77
CA SER A 253 -0.64 -30.63 2.90
C SER A 253 -1.57 -30.68 4.10
N HIS A 254 -1.48 -31.73 4.91
CA HIS A 254 -2.24 -31.84 6.15
C HIS A 254 -1.82 -30.72 7.12
N ARG A 255 -2.81 -30.07 7.73
CA ARG A 255 -2.63 -29.12 8.83
C ARG A 255 -3.30 -29.72 10.06
N PRO A 256 -2.57 -29.86 11.18
CA PRO A 256 -3.12 -30.46 12.38
C PRO A 256 -4.21 -29.59 12.99
N LEU A 257 -5.05 -30.15 13.85
CA LEU A 257 -6.17 -29.43 14.46
C LEU A 257 -5.69 -28.19 15.25
N VAL A 258 -4.53 -28.28 15.90
CA VAL A 258 -3.91 -27.15 16.60
C VAL A 258 -3.62 -25.95 15.69
N TRP A 259 -3.31 -26.18 14.41
CA TRP A 259 -3.11 -25.09 13.45
C TRP A 259 -4.43 -24.34 13.21
N TYR A 260 -5.52 -25.07 12.99
CA TYR A 260 -6.84 -24.46 12.81
C TYR A 260 -7.37 -23.82 14.09
N LEU A 261 -6.95 -24.29 15.27
CA LEU A 261 -7.20 -23.60 16.53
C LEU A 261 -6.49 -22.23 16.59
N ILE A 262 -5.24 -22.14 16.13
CA ILE A 262 -4.54 -20.86 16.01
C ILE A 262 -5.27 -19.93 15.04
N VAL A 263 -5.69 -20.43 13.88
CA VAL A 263 -6.48 -19.64 12.91
C VAL A 263 -7.79 -19.16 13.55
N CYS A 264 -8.49 -19.99 14.32
CA CYS A 264 -9.69 -19.61 15.08
C CYS A 264 -9.43 -18.45 16.05
N ILE A 265 -8.32 -18.52 16.81
CA ILE A 265 -7.94 -17.48 17.79
C ILE A 265 -7.62 -16.17 17.07
N VAL A 266 -6.84 -16.22 15.98
CA VAL A 266 -6.46 -15.04 15.20
C VAL A 266 -7.68 -14.41 14.53
N ASP A 267 -8.59 -15.21 13.97
CA ASP A 267 -9.85 -14.74 13.39
C ASP A 267 -10.74 -14.08 14.45
N THR A 268 -10.86 -14.69 15.62
CA THR A 268 -11.61 -14.14 16.75
C THR A 268 -11.03 -12.80 17.22
N TYR A 269 -9.70 -12.72 17.38
CA TYR A 269 -9.02 -11.47 17.74
C TYR A 269 -9.25 -10.39 16.69
N THR A 270 -9.11 -10.73 15.41
CA THR A 270 -9.30 -9.82 14.28
C THR A 270 -10.73 -9.29 14.24
N THR A 271 -11.71 -10.17 14.45
CA THR A 271 -13.14 -9.83 14.56
C THR A 271 -13.39 -8.81 15.67
N ILE A 272 -12.85 -9.04 16.87
CA ILE A 272 -12.99 -8.11 18.00
C ILE A 272 -12.42 -6.75 17.63
N VAL A 273 -11.21 -6.72 17.06
CA VAL A 273 -10.56 -5.47 16.67
C VAL A 273 -11.37 -4.70 15.61
N LEU A 274 -11.86 -5.37 14.58
CA LEU A 274 -12.66 -4.72 13.52
C LEU A 274 -13.97 -4.15 14.07
N LEU A 275 -14.66 -4.89 14.95
CA LEU A 275 -15.85 -4.39 15.64
C LEU A 275 -15.53 -3.15 16.49
N LEU A 276 -14.41 -3.15 17.23
CA LEU A 276 -13.95 -2.00 18.01
C LEU A 276 -13.57 -0.79 17.14
N MET A 277 -13.19 -1.01 15.87
CA MET A 277 -12.88 0.05 14.89
C MET A 277 -14.13 0.60 14.19
N GLY A 278 -15.32 0.11 14.56
CA GLY A 278 -16.61 0.57 14.03
C GLY A 278 -17.03 -0.13 12.73
N PHE A 279 -16.42 -1.26 12.38
CA PHE A 279 -16.91 -2.09 11.28
C PHE A 279 -18.10 -2.94 11.74
N LYS A 280 -19.02 -3.19 10.81
CA LYS A 280 -20.14 -4.11 10.93
C LYS A 280 -19.92 -5.27 9.97
N HIS A 281 -20.11 -6.50 10.43
CA HIS A 281 -20.00 -7.68 9.59
C HIS A 281 -21.36 -8.05 8.98
N TYR A 282 -21.35 -8.53 7.73
CA TYR A 282 -22.53 -8.98 7.01
C TYR A 282 -22.26 -10.36 6.39
N THR A 283 -23.14 -11.32 6.67
CA THR A 283 -23.06 -12.68 6.13
C THR A 283 -24.09 -12.87 5.01
N PRO A 284 -23.71 -13.43 3.85
CA PRO A 284 -24.64 -13.64 2.74
C PRO A 284 -25.79 -14.60 3.13
N PRO A 285 -27.03 -14.30 2.72
CA PRO A 285 -28.18 -15.16 3.00
C PRO A 285 -28.06 -16.44 2.16
N SER A 286 -27.85 -17.59 2.81
CA SER A 286 -27.72 -18.86 2.11
C SER A 286 -29.01 -19.20 1.36
N PHE A 287 -28.95 -19.34 0.03
CA PHE A 287 -30.06 -19.80 -0.80
C PHE A 287 -30.34 -21.29 -0.53
N SER A 288 -31.00 -21.59 0.59
CA SER A 288 -31.83 -22.77 0.87
C SER A 288 -32.38 -22.65 2.29
N SER A 289 -33.70 -22.69 2.39
CA SER A 289 -34.58 -22.20 3.43
C SER A 289 -34.64 -23.01 4.74
N SER A 290 -33.60 -23.75 5.15
CA SER A 290 -33.72 -24.52 6.41
C SER A 290 -32.45 -24.86 7.22
N THR A 291 -31.22 -24.42 6.90
CA THR A 291 -30.09 -24.74 7.81
C THR A 291 -28.87 -23.81 7.70
N ARG A 292 -28.60 -23.03 8.76
CA ARG A 292 -27.32 -22.41 9.19
C ARG A 292 -26.53 -21.52 8.19
N SER A 293 -26.21 -20.29 8.65
CA SER A 293 -25.43 -19.23 7.97
C SER A 293 -24.08 -19.70 7.37
N TYR A 294 -23.57 -18.97 6.36
CA TYR A 294 -22.30 -19.27 5.66
C TYR A 294 -21.12 -19.50 6.63
N ASP A 295 -21.01 -18.67 7.68
CA ASP A 295 -19.96 -18.77 8.71
C ASP A 295 -20.05 -20.05 9.56
N ASN A 296 -21.26 -20.59 9.77
CA ASN A 296 -21.46 -21.85 10.49
C ASN A 296 -21.04 -23.09 9.70
N ARG A 297 -20.67 -22.94 8.43
CA ARG A 297 -20.18 -24.02 7.57
C ARG A 297 -18.68 -23.88 7.25
N ALA A 298 -18.04 -22.81 7.70
CA ALA A 298 -16.59 -22.63 7.61
C ALA A 298 -15.89 -23.32 8.80
N PHE A 299 -14.71 -23.88 8.53
CA PHE A 299 -13.83 -24.46 9.54
C PHE A 299 -12.42 -23.83 9.41
N PRO A 300 -11.79 -23.33 10.50
CA PRO A 300 -12.24 -23.38 11.88
C PRO A 300 -13.54 -22.59 12.12
N PRO A 301 -14.29 -22.93 13.18
CA PRO A 301 -15.51 -22.20 13.51
C PRO A 301 -15.20 -20.75 13.87
N ARG A 302 -16.07 -19.82 13.48
CA ARG A 302 -15.97 -18.38 13.77
C ARG A 302 -16.96 -17.99 14.88
N PRO A 303 -16.64 -18.22 16.16
CA PRO A 303 -17.63 -18.23 17.26
C PRO A 303 -18.35 -16.90 17.48
N LEU A 304 -17.72 -15.76 17.16
CA LEU A 304 -18.37 -14.46 17.27
C LEU A 304 -19.36 -14.23 16.13
N LEU A 305 -18.95 -14.51 14.89
CA LEU A 305 -19.73 -14.25 13.68
C LEU A 305 -20.78 -15.33 13.39
N SER A 306 -20.65 -16.50 14.00
CA SER A 306 -21.66 -17.58 13.94
C SER A 306 -22.96 -17.23 14.65
N THR A 307 -22.94 -16.22 15.53
CA THR A 307 -24.10 -15.71 16.26
C THR A 307 -24.70 -14.49 15.56
N TRP A 308 -26.04 -14.39 15.57
CA TRP A 308 -26.79 -13.22 15.07
C TRP A 308 -26.47 -11.91 15.80
N LEU A 309 -25.71 -11.97 16.89
CA LEU A 309 -25.37 -10.80 17.71
C LEU A 309 -24.29 -9.93 17.08
N PHE A 310 -23.38 -10.50 16.30
CA PHE A 310 -22.21 -9.80 15.76
C PHE A 310 -22.13 -9.80 14.23
N SER A 311 -23.07 -10.45 13.54
CA SER A 311 -23.17 -10.44 12.08
C SER A 311 -24.59 -10.17 11.59
N ASN A 312 -24.72 -9.27 10.63
CA ASN A 312 -25.98 -8.90 9.98
C ASN A 312 -26.30 -9.79 8.76
N LYS A 313 -27.56 -9.76 8.30
CA LYS A 313 -27.96 -10.33 7.00
C LYS A 313 -27.38 -9.48 5.89
N GLY A 314 -26.56 -10.08 5.01
CA GLY A 314 -26.21 -9.48 3.74
C GLY A 314 -27.40 -9.47 2.75
N PRO A 315 -27.27 -8.73 1.64
CA PRO A 315 -28.29 -8.66 0.60
C PRO A 315 -28.43 -9.99 -0.16
N LYS A 316 -29.62 -10.25 -0.72
CA LYS A 316 -29.85 -11.43 -1.57
C LYS A 316 -28.96 -11.34 -2.81
N GLY A 317 -28.29 -12.44 -3.15
CA GLY A 317 -27.37 -12.50 -4.29
C GLY A 317 -25.91 -12.23 -3.92
N ALA A 318 -25.60 -11.65 -2.76
CA ALA A 318 -24.23 -11.58 -2.29
C ALA A 318 -23.66 -13.00 -2.05
N MET A 319 -22.44 -13.24 -2.53
CA MET A 319 -21.80 -14.55 -2.50
C MET A 319 -20.70 -14.69 -1.45
N MET A 320 -20.27 -13.58 -0.85
CA MET A 320 -19.21 -13.55 0.16
C MET A 320 -19.57 -12.68 1.35
N PRO A 321 -19.07 -13.00 2.56
CA PRO A 321 -19.15 -12.11 3.70
C PRO A 321 -18.35 -10.83 3.45
N TYR A 322 -18.72 -9.75 4.12
CA TYR A 322 -18.00 -8.49 4.03
C TYR A 322 -18.09 -7.69 5.31
N TRP A 323 -17.07 -6.88 5.54
CA TRP A 323 -17.04 -5.87 6.59
C TRP A 323 -17.37 -4.51 6.01
N TYR A 324 -18.21 -3.77 6.71
CA TYR A 324 -18.67 -2.46 6.29
C TYR A 324 -18.49 -1.43 7.39
N ARG A 325 -17.88 -0.29 7.05
CA ARG A 325 -17.79 0.89 7.91
C ARG A 325 -18.45 2.08 7.21
N PRO A 326 -19.39 2.81 7.84
CA PRO A 326 -20.13 3.91 7.22
C PRO A 326 -19.27 5.08 6.73
N HIS A 327 -19.64 5.64 5.58
CA HIS A 327 -19.04 6.86 5.04
C HIS A 327 -19.74 8.10 5.61
N ARG A 328 -19.00 8.97 6.30
CA ARG A 328 -19.48 10.22 6.87
C ARG A 328 -18.66 11.44 6.45
N CYS A 329 -17.69 11.27 5.55
CA CYS A 329 -17.02 12.40 4.93
C CYS A 329 -17.93 13.04 3.87
N SER A 330 -17.68 14.31 3.55
CA SER A 330 -18.15 14.85 2.27
C SER A 330 -17.40 14.15 1.13
N TRP A 331 -18.14 13.69 0.13
CA TRP A 331 -17.62 12.99 -1.04
C TRP A 331 -16.66 13.86 -1.87
N GLU A 332 -16.78 15.19 -1.77
CA GLU A 332 -15.89 16.17 -2.39
C GLU A 332 -14.51 16.21 -1.72
N LYS A 333 -14.39 15.73 -0.48
CA LYS A 333 -13.13 15.74 0.29
C LYS A 333 -12.45 14.38 0.31
N LYS A 334 -13.21 13.28 0.42
CA LYS A 334 -12.67 11.91 0.54
C LYS A 334 -13.64 10.91 -0.10
N MET A 335 -13.15 10.02 -0.97
CA MET A 335 -13.94 8.92 -1.52
C MET A 335 -13.89 7.69 -0.59
N PRO A 336 -14.95 6.89 -0.55
CA PRO A 336 -14.94 5.60 0.16
C PRO A 336 -13.97 4.60 -0.49
N VAL A 337 -13.50 3.66 0.34
CA VAL A 337 -12.47 2.68 -0.05
C VAL A 337 -13.06 1.28 -0.08
N VAL A 338 -12.81 0.54 -1.16
CA VAL A 338 -13.01 -0.92 -1.22
C VAL A 338 -11.65 -1.59 -1.11
N PHE A 339 -11.49 -2.49 -0.13
CA PHE A 339 -10.24 -3.19 0.11
C PHE A 339 -10.37 -4.69 -0.19
N LEU A 340 -9.60 -5.17 -1.16
CA LEU A 340 -9.51 -6.58 -1.54
C LEU A 340 -8.21 -7.18 -0.98
N HIS A 341 -8.35 -8.05 0.02
CA HIS A 341 -7.21 -8.64 0.71
C HIS A 341 -6.56 -9.80 -0.07
N GLY A 342 -5.33 -10.12 0.31
CA GLY A 342 -4.53 -11.22 -0.23
C GLY A 342 -4.70 -12.55 0.51
N ILE A 343 -3.99 -13.57 0.02
CA ILE A 343 -3.88 -14.89 0.67
C ILE A 343 -3.14 -14.75 2.00
N GLY A 344 -3.65 -15.36 3.06
CA GLY A 344 -3.00 -15.32 4.37
C GLY A 344 -3.87 -15.80 5.51
N ILE A 345 -3.53 -15.39 6.74
CA ILE A 345 -4.24 -15.75 7.97
C ILE A 345 -5.47 -14.84 8.22
N GLY A 346 -6.19 -14.48 7.16
CA GLY A 346 -7.31 -13.55 7.20
C GLY A 346 -6.90 -12.08 7.24
N LEU A 347 -7.74 -11.24 7.87
CA LEU A 347 -7.57 -9.79 7.87
C LEU A 347 -6.55 -9.26 8.89
N TYR A 348 -5.97 -10.14 9.74
CA TYR A 348 -5.03 -9.77 10.80
C TYR A 348 -3.86 -8.87 10.33
N PRO A 349 -3.13 -9.18 9.23
CA PRO A 349 -2.00 -8.36 8.79
C PRO A 349 -2.38 -6.93 8.37
N TYR A 350 -3.66 -6.70 8.04
CA TYR A 350 -4.13 -5.41 7.55
C TYR A 350 -4.68 -4.51 8.67
N LEU A 351 -4.76 -5.00 9.91
CA LEU A 351 -5.34 -4.24 11.03
C LEU A 351 -4.57 -2.93 11.29
N SER A 352 -3.24 -2.95 11.19
CA SER A 352 -2.41 -1.75 11.34
C SER A 352 -2.70 -0.73 10.25
N PHE A 353 -2.74 -1.19 9.00
CA PHE A 353 -3.11 -0.36 7.85
C PHE A 353 -4.51 0.26 8.00
N PHE A 354 -5.53 -0.52 8.37
CA PHE A 354 -6.88 0.00 8.58
C PHE A 354 -6.94 1.04 9.70
N ARG A 355 -6.23 0.83 10.82
CA ARG A 355 -6.16 1.82 11.91
C ARG A 355 -5.49 3.11 11.45
N LYS A 356 -4.41 3.02 10.68
CA LYS A 356 -3.70 4.19 10.17
C LYS A 356 -4.55 4.96 9.18
N LEU A 357 -5.21 4.27 8.26
CA LEU A 357 -6.12 4.86 7.30
C LEU A 357 -7.27 5.60 8.03
N ILE A 358 -7.88 4.97 9.03
CA ILE A 358 -8.95 5.60 9.84
C ILE A 358 -8.44 6.80 10.63
N SER A 359 -7.29 6.69 11.29
CA SER A 359 -6.73 7.76 12.14
C SER A 359 -6.25 8.97 11.33
N LEU A 360 -5.52 8.75 10.24
CA LEU A 360 -5.09 9.82 9.33
C LEU A 360 -6.27 10.53 8.68
N PHE A 361 -7.38 9.84 8.46
CA PHE A 361 -8.58 10.48 7.98
C PHE A 361 -9.39 11.20 9.07
N ALA A 362 -9.20 10.87 10.34
CA ALA A 362 -9.86 11.50 11.49
C ALA A 362 -9.16 12.77 11.98
N THR A 363 -7.89 12.99 11.64
CA THR A 363 -7.13 14.20 12.01
C THR A 363 -7.51 15.45 11.21
N ASP A 364 -8.26 15.31 10.11
CA ASP A 364 -8.87 16.45 9.41
C ASP A 364 -10.21 16.79 10.10
N SER A 365 -10.22 17.84 10.92
CA SER A 365 -11.28 18.19 11.89
C SER A 365 -12.71 18.39 11.33
N ASP A 366 -12.89 18.44 10.01
CA ASP A 366 -14.18 18.63 9.32
C ASP A 366 -14.61 17.45 8.42
N ALA A 367 -13.91 16.32 8.47
CA ALA A 367 -14.24 15.15 7.66
C ALA A 367 -14.70 14.02 8.59
N GLY A 368 -15.95 13.58 8.46
CA GLY A 368 -16.44 12.43 9.23
C GLY A 368 -15.64 11.14 8.98
N SER A 369 -16.15 10.00 9.43
CA SER A 369 -15.49 8.72 9.22
C SER A 369 -15.40 8.32 7.73
N VAL A 370 -14.21 8.00 7.18
CA VAL A 370 -14.11 7.42 5.82
C VAL A 370 -14.77 6.04 5.77
N GLY A 371 -15.67 5.87 4.82
CA GLY A 371 -16.36 4.61 4.58
C GLY A 371 -15.46 3.57 3.95
N MET A 372 -15.59 2.32 4.41
CA MET A 372 -14.79 1.19 3.92
C MET A 372 -15.64 -0.05 3.73
N VAL A 373 -15.43 -0.75 2.63
CA VAL A 373 -15.99 -2.09 2.38
C VAL A 373 -14.83 -3.07 2.19
N ILE A 374 -14.83 -4.15 2.97
CA ILE A 374 -13.80 -5.19 2.93
C ILE A 374 -14.50 -6.53 2.67
N PRO A 375 -14.66 -6.95 1.41
CA PRO A 375 -15.13 -8.28 1.06
C PRO A 375 -14.13 -9.33 1.58
N GLU A 376 -14.64 -10.36 2.24
CA GLU A 376 -13.82 -11.40 2.86
C GLU A 376 -13.90 -12.71 2.08
N LEU A 377 -12.78 -13.06 1.45
CA LEU A 377 -12.63 -14.28 0.67
C LEU A 377 -12.12 -15.42 1.55
N LEU A 378 -13.00 -16.02 2.35
CA LEU A 378 -12.64 -17.11 3.27
C LEU A 378 -11.81 -18.26 2.66
N PRO A 379 -12.04 -18.72 1.40
CA PRO A 379 -11.23 -19.79 0.80
C PRO A 379 -9.72 -19.45 0.69
N ILE A 380 -9.33 -18.17 0.74
CA ILE A 380 -7.91 -17.75 0.74
C ILE A 380 -7.39 -17.34 2.13
N CYS A 381 -8.21 -17.49 3.18
CA CYS A 381 -7.93 -17.10 4.56
C CYS A 381 -7.58 -18.28 5.47
N MET A 382 -7.07 -19.40 4.94
CA MET A 382 -6.82 -20.64 5.68
C MET A 382 -8.08 -21.25 6.34
N HIS A 383 -9.26 -20.96 5.78
CA HIS A 383 -10.53 -21.55 6.20
C HIS A 383 -10.99 -22.61 5.18
N MET A 384 -11.33 -23.78 5.67
CA MET A 384 -12.08 -24.80 4.93
C MET A 384 -13.55 -24.37 4.82
N THR A 385 -13.96 -24.05 3.61
CA THR A 385 -15.29 -23.57 3.25
C THR A 385 -15.97 -24.55 2.28
N PRO A 386 -17.31 -24.58 2.20
CA PRO A 386 -18.00 -25.47 1.27
C PRO A 386 -17.82 -25.06 -0.21
N ARG A 387 -17.66 -23.77 -0.48
CA ARG A 387 -17.58 -23.20 -1.84
C ARG A 387 -16.18 -22.67 -2.11
N THR A 388 -15.78 -22.60 -3.38
CA THR A 388 -14.54 -21.92 -3.78
C THR A 388 -14.80 -20.42 -3.93
N VAL A 389 -13.75 -19.63 -4.19
CA VAL A 389 -13.90 -18.22 -4.61
C VAL A 389 -14.83 -18.14 -5.82
N PRO A 390 -15.80 -17.20 -5.86
CA PRO A 390 -16.66 -16.98 -7.01
C PRO A 390 -15.89 -16.80 -8.33
N ASN A 391 -16.49 -17.20 -9.45
CA ASN A 391 -15.92 -16.91 -10.77
C ASN A 391 -16.01 -15.40 -11.08
N ARG A 392 -15.36 -14.94 -12.15
CA ARG A 392 -15.28 -13.52 -12.51
C ARG A 392 -16.64 -12.82 -12.47
N GLN A 393 -17.63 -13.30 -13.22
CA GLN A 393 -18.94 -12.66 -13.29
C GLN A 393 -19.63 -12.60 -11.93
N ALA A 394 -19.68 -13.73 -11.22
CA ALA A 394 -20.37 -13.79 -9.94
C ALA A 394 -19.66 -12.99 -8.83
N MET A 395 -18.34 -12.84 -8.92
CA MET A 395 -17.56 -11.96 -8.04
C MET A 395 -17.96 -10.50 -8.27
N LEU A 396 -17.93 -10.04 -9.52
CA LEU A 396 -18.24 -8.66 -9.91
C LEU A 396 -19.69 -8.31 -9.60
N ASP A 397 -20.64 -9.19 -9.95
CA ASP A 397 -22.06 -9.05 -9.62
C ASP A 397 -22.25 -8.92 -8.11
N SER A 398 -21.59 -9.77 -7.33
CA SER A 398 -21.72 -9.72 -5.88
C SER A 398 -21.07 -8.48 -5.26
N LEU A 399 -19.99 -7.95 -5.83
CA LEU A 399 -19.42 -6.67 -5.36
C LEU A 399 -20.37 -5.51 -5.65
N GLU A 400 -21.00 -5.48 -6.83
CA GLU A 400 -22.00 -4.47 -7.17
C GLU A 400 -23.21 -4.54 -6.23
N ILE A 401 -23.73 -5.74 -5.95
CA ILE A 401 -24.83 -5.96 -4.99
C ILE A 401 -24.45 -5.45 -3.59
N ILE A 402 -23.20 -5.69 -3.14
CA ILE A 402 -22.72 -5.19 -1.85
C ILE A 402 -22.67 -3.66 -1.84
N LEU A 403 -22.16 -3.03 -2.89
CA LEU A 403 -22.07 -1.57 -2.99
C LEU A 403 -23.45 -0.91 -3.03
N GLU A 404 -24.41 -1.49 -3.74
CA GLU A 404 -25.80 -1.03 -3.76
C GLU A 404 -26.48 -1.13 -2.39
N GLU A 405 -26.24 -2.23 -1.66
CA GLU A 405 -26.75 -2.36 -0.29
C GLU A 405 -26.11 -1.35 0.66
N VAL A 406 -24.80 -1.11 0.52
CA VAL A 406 -24.07 -0.11 1.32
C VAL A 406 -24.60 1.30 1.05
N LYS A 407 -24.88 1.63 -0.22
CA LYS A 407 -25.53 2.89 -0.63
C LYS A 407 -26.91 3.05 0.04
N ARG A 408 -27.69 1.97 0.13
CA ARG A 408 -28.98 1.96 0.85
C ARG A 408 -28.81 2.15 2.37
N LEU A 409 -27.83 1.51 2.98
CA LEU A 409 -27.58 1.60 4.42
C LEU A 409 -27.16 3.01 4.86
N ASP A 410 -26.36 3.71 4.05
CA ASP A 410 -25.95 5.09 4.34
C ASP A 410 -27.10 6.09 4.15
N SER A 411 -27.96 5.91 3.15
CA SER A 411 -29.12 6.80 2.94
C SER A 411 -30.14 6.69 4.08
N GLU A 412 -30.39 5.49 4.62
CA GLU A 412 -31.24 5.29 5.80
C GLU A 412 -30.67 5.96 7.05
N THR A 413 -29.35 5.84 7.25
CA THR A 413 -28.67 6.42 8.41
C THR A 413 -28.73 7.96 8.38
N GLN A 414 -28.68 8.57 7.20
CA GLN A 414 -28.82 10.03 7.02
C GLN A 414 -30.27 10.51 7.17
N GLY A 415 -31.26 9.74 6.71
CA GLY A 415 -32.68 10.08 6.85
C GLY A 415 -33.20 10.02 8.31
N VAL A 416 -32.64 9.17 9.16
CA VAL A 416 -33.00 9.12 10.60
C VAL A 416 -32.44 10.32 11.37
N ALA A 417 -31.33 10.92 10.90
CA ALA A 417 -30.75 12.13 11.50
C ALA A 417 -31.57 13.40 11.21
N SER A 418 -32.30 13.47 10.09
CA SER A 418 -33.16 14.63 9.78
C SER A 418 -34.53 14.57 10.46
N LEU A 419 -35.05 13.37 10.77
CA LEU A 419 -36.29 13.18 11.54
C LEU A 419 -36.12 13.44 13.04
N SER A 420 -34.89 13.36 13.56
CA SER A 420 -34.58 13.67 14.97
C SER A 420 -34.32 15.16 15.21
N SER A 421 -34.20 16.00 14.17
CA SER A 421 -34.11 17.46 14.28
C SER A 421 -35.45 18.19 14.08
N PHE A 422 -36.56 17.46 13.90
CA PHE A 422 -37.91 18.01 13.77
C PHE A 422 -38.80 17.61 14.95
N ARG A 423 -38.40 18.00 16.17
CA ARG A 423 -39.31 18.03 17.32
C ARG A 423 -38.74 18.92 18.42
N GLU A 424 -38.94 20.23 18.26
CA GLU A 424 -39.28 21.20 19.33
C GLU A 424 -39.24 22.63 18.75
N GLU A 425 -40.40 23.30 18.84
CA GLU A 425 -40.63 24.76 18.82
C GLU A 425 -40.21 25.55 17.55
N ASP A 426 -41.00 26.42 16.90
CA ASP A 426 -42.09 27.26 17.39
C ASP A 426 -42.93 27.79 16.21
N GLN A 427 -44.24 27.95 16.42
CA GLN A 427 -45.19 28.46 15.43
C GLN A 427 -45.19 30.00 15.38
N ARG A 428 -44.90 30.63 14.23
CA ARG A 428 -45.47 31.94 13.85
C ARG A 428 -45.63 32.09 12.33
N PRO A 429 -46.68 32.77 11.83
CA PRO A 429 -46.98 32.85 10.41
C PRO A 429 -46.65 34.21 9.77
N LEU A 430 -46.48 34.19 8.43
CA LEU A 430 -46.57 35.29 7.44
C LEU A 430 -45.34 36.22 7.28
N LEU A 431 -44.71 36.24 6.10
CA LEU A 431 -45.02 37.10 4.93
C LEU A 431 -43.99 36.82 3.82
N GLY A 432 -44.47 36.81 2.57
CA GLY A 432 -43.70 36.35 1.42
C GLY A 432 -42.66 37.34 0.92
N GLU A 433 -41.67 36.82 0.21
CA GLU A 433 -40.94 37.57 -0.82
C GLU A 433 -40.29 36.61 -1.82
N ARG A 434 -40.20 37.10 -3.05
CA ARG A 434 -39.98 36.40 -4.32
C ARG A 434 -38.63 35.66 -4.40
N GLN A 435 -38.65 34.45 -4.96
CA GLN A 435 -37.46 33.84 -5.56
C GLN A 435 -37.12 34.55 -6.89
N PRO A 436 -35.85 34.94 -7.15
CA PRO A 436 -35.37 35.14 -8.51
C PRO A 436 -34.89 33.81 -9.08
N SER A 437 -35.46 33.46 -10.24
CA SER A 437 -34.97 32.39 -11.10
C SER A 437 -33.58 32.75 -11.64
N TYR A 438 -32.57 31.94 -11.32
CA TYR A 438 -31.32 31.89 -12.08
C TYR A 438 -31.28 30.58 -12.87
N ASN A 439 -31.74 30.65 -14.11
CA ASN A 439 -31.36 29.71 -15.15
C ASN A 439 -29.96 30.12 -15.64
N GLY A 440 -28.97 29.26 -15.43
CA GLY A 440 -27.62 29.46 -15.93
C GLY A 440 -26.87 28.13 -15.99
N LEU A 441 -26.84 27.55 -17.20
CA LEU A 441 -25.87 26.55 -17.69
C LEU A 441 -25.60 25.33 -16.80
N GLN A 442 -26.47 24.34 -16.95
CA GLN A 442 -26.27 22.98 -16.46
C GLN A 442 -25.43 22.21 -17.49
N ASP A 443 -24.11 22.19 -17.29
CA ASP A 443 -23.25 21.23 -17.97
C ASP A 443 -23.63 19.81 -17.54
N SER A 444 -23.76 18.94 -18.53
CA SER A 444 -24.27 17.57 -18.44
C SER A 444 -23.25 16.60 -17.85
N ALA A 445 -22.86 16.82 -16.59
CA ALA A 445 -22.25 15.79 -15.74
C ALA A 445 -23.38 15.04 -15.01
N GLY A 446 -23.48 13.73 -15.21
CA GLY A 446 -24.49 12.90 -14.54
C GLY A 446 -24.44 13.10 -13.02
N SER A 447 -25.56 13.53 -12.46
CA SER A 447 -25.72 13.79 -11.01
C SER A 447 -25.25 12.59 -10.19
N ILE A 448 -24.14 12.75 -9.46
CA ILE A 448 -23.63 11.77 -8.50
C ILE A 448 -24.62 11.76 -7.32
N SER A 449 -25.34 10.65 -7.16
CA SER A 449 -26.41 10.54 -6.16
C SER A 449 -25.91 10.06 -4.79
N SER A 450 -24.74 9.41 -4.74
CA SER A 450 -24.17 8.81 -3.53
C SER A 450 -22.63 8.85 -3.54
N PRO A 451 -21.97 8.98 -2.37
CA PRO A 451 -20.52 8.83 -2.26
C PRO A 451 -20.00 7.48 -2.79
N TRP A 452 -20.83 6.44 -2.79
CA TRP A 452 -20.48 5.09 -3.28
C TRP A 452 -20.62 4.93 -4.79
N ASP A 453 -21.07 5.96 -5.51
CA ASP A 453 -21.03 6.00 -6.98
C ASP A 453 -19.61 6.27 -7.50
N ARG A 454 -18.67 6.61 -6.61
CA ARG A 454 -17.27 6.87 -6.94
C ARG A 454 -16.32 6.43 -5.82
N ILE A 455 -15.48 5.44 -6.08
CA ILE A 455 -14.70 4.72 -5.05
C ILE A 455 -13.22 4.60 -5.40
N VAL A 456 -12.40 4.36 -4.37
CA VAL A 456 -11.02 3.91 -4.52
C VAL A 456 -10.89 2.43 -4.18
N LEU A 457 -10.27 1.68 -5.09
CA LEU A 457 -10.04 0.25 -4.95
C LEU A 457 -8.59 -0.01 -4.54
N CYS A 458 -8.40 -0.60 -3.37
CA CYS A 458 -7.11 -1.07 -2.89
C CYS A 458 -7.08 -2.60 -2.92
N ALA A 459 -6.06 -3.18 -3.53
CA ALA A 459 -5.96 -4.62 -3.70
C ALA A 459 -4.55 -5.13 -3.36
N HIS A 460 -4.47 -6.28 -2.69
CA HIS A 460 -3.20 -6.93 -2.33
C HIS A 460 -3.16 -8.40 -2.75
N SER A 461 -2.03 -8.85 -3.32
CA SER A 461 -1.77 -10.26 -3.67
C SER A 461 -2.94 -10.85 -4.48
N TYR A 462 -3.62 -11.93 -4.04
CA TYR A 462 -4.80 -12.47 -4.76
C TYR A 462 -5.92 -11.43 -5.01
N GLY A 463 -6.09 -10.44 -4.13
CA GLY A 463 -7.05 -9.35 -4.35
C GLY A 463 -6.76 -8.54 -5.62
N THR A 464 -5.49 -8.46 -6.05
CA THR A 464 -5.12 -7.79 -7.30
C THR A 464 -5.65 -8.52 -8.53
N PHE A 465 -5.85 -9.84 -8.45
CA PHE A 465 -6.49 -10.65 -9.50
C PHE A 465 -7.91 -10.19 -9.79
N VAL A 466 -8.69 -9.94 -8.73
CA VAL A 466 -10.04 -9.39 -8.84
C VAL A 466 -10.00 -7.95 -9.36
N ALA A 467 -9.03 -7.14 -8.91
CA ALA A 467 -8.84 -5.80 -9.44
C ALA A 467 -8.50 -5.80 -10.94
N GLY A 468 -7.78 -6.82 -11.42
CA GLY A 468 -7.50 -7.02 -12.84
C GLY A 468 -8.73 -7.29 -13.69
N TRP A 469 -9.68 -8.07 -13.17
CA TRP A 469 -10.97 -8.25 -13.84
C TRP A 469 -11.72 -6.93 -14.02
N ILE A 470 -11.66 -6.06 -13.01
CA ILE A 470 -12.27 -4.72 -13.05
C ILE A 470 -11.55 -3.82 -14.06
N VAL A 471 -10.21 -3.82 -14.10
CA VAL A 471 -9.44 -3.09 -15.12
C VAL A 471 -9.86 -3.52 -16.53
N ARG A 472 -10.01 -4.83 -16.76
CA ARG A 472 -10.43 -5.37 -18.05
C ARG A 472 -11.84 -4.92 -18.45
N GLU A 473 -12.81 -4.92 -17.54
CA GLU A 473 -14.15 -4.35 -17.79
C GLU A 473 -14.13 -2.86 -18.16
N CYS A 474 -13.08 -2.14 -17.77
CA CYS A 474 -12.94 -0.73 -18.10
C CYS A 474 -12.46 -0.49 -19.54
N VAL A 475 -11.68 -1.42 -20.10
CA VAL A 475 -10.93 -1.23 -21.37
C VAL A 475 -11.42 -2.10 -22.53
N ASP A 476 -12.16 -3.19 -22.25
CA ASP A 476 -12.75 -4.04 -23.27
C ASP A 476 -13.88 -3.32 -24.03
N VAL A 477 -13.96 -3.59 -25.34
CA VAL A 477 -15.09 -3.20 -26.20
C VAL A 477 -15.99 -4.44 -26.36
N PRO A 478 -17.32 -4.36 -26.17
CA PRO A 478 -18.20 -5.49 -26.42
C PRO A 478 -18.03 -5.98 -27.86
N ASP A 479 -17.74 -7.27 -28.05
CA ASP A 479 -17.56 -7.89 -29.35
C ASP A 479 -18.91 -7.87 -30.09
N CYS A 480 -19.00 -7.17 -31.23
CA CYS A 480 -20.10 -7.36 -32.16
C CYS A 480 -19.87 -8.72 -32.84
N GLY A 481 -20.68 -9.73 -32.52
CA GLY A 481 -20.53 -11.07 -33.08
C GLY A 481 -20.52 -11.08 -34.61
N GLU A 482 -19.77 -12.03 -35.19
CA GLU A 482 -19.65 -12.24 -36.65
C GLU A 482 -20.95 -12.71 -37.30
N ASP A 483 -21.90 -13.20 -36.51
CA ASP A 483 -23.29 -13.36 -36.92
C ASP A 483 -24.06 -12.13 -36.45
N GLY A 484 -24.63 -11.36 -37.37
CA GLY A 484 -25.42 -10.14 -37.10
C GLY A 484 -26.69 -10.37 -36.24
N THR A 485 -26.77 -11.43 -35.45
CA THR A 485 -27.78 -11.69 -34.44
C THR A 485 -27.22 -11.34 -33.07
N ALA A 486 -27.40 -10.08 -32.68
CA ALA A 486 -27.35 -9.73 -31.28
C ALA A 486 -28.33 -10.66 -30.53
N HIS A 487 -27.83 -11.50 -29.62
CA HIS A 487 -28.66 -12.02 -28.54
C HIS A 487 -28.93 -10.86 -27.56
N ALA A 488 -29.66 -9.88 -28.07
CA ALA A 488 -30.32 -8.85 -27.31
C ALA A 488 -31.52 -9.50 -26.63
N ASN A 489 -31.28 -10.12 -25.48
CA ASN A 489 -32.31 -10.15 -24.48
C ASN A 489 -32.02 -9.05 -23.45
N THR A 490 -32.87 -8.02 -23.56
CA THR A 490 -33.19 -6.97 -22.59
C THR A 490 -32.17 -5.86 -22.35
N LEU A 491 -32.14 -4.86 -23.24
CA LEU A 491 -32.54 -3.45 -23.01
C LEU A 491 -31.96 -2.56 -24.13
N GLY A 492 -32.76 -1.60 -24.59
CA GLY A 492 -32.64 -0.91 -25.88
C GLY A 492 -31.33 -0.15 -26.13
N ALA A 493 -31.03 -0.01 -27.43
CA ALA A 493 -29.96 0.80 -27.98
C ALA A 493 -30.18 2.30 -27.65
N SER A 494 -29.53 2.76 -26.59
CA SER A 494 -29.28 4.17 -26.28
C SER A 494 -27.99 4.23 -25.49
N ASP A 495 -27.02 5.06 -25.90
CA ASP A 495 -25.78 5.42 -25.20
C ASP A 495 -25.20 4.37 -24.24
N HIS A 496 -24.20 3.60 -24.70
CA HIS A 496 -23.48 2.61 -23.91
C HIS A 496 -22.75 3.23 -22.69
N LYS A 497 -23.49 3.49 -21.61
CA LYS A 497 -22.96 3.67 -20.25
C LYS A 497 -22.37 2.33 -19.81
N GLN A 498 -21.09 2.32 -19.43
CA GLN A 498 -20.53 1.21 -18.65
C GLN A 498 -21.41 1.00 -17.41
N SER A 499 -22.04 -0.17 -17.29
CA SER A 499 -22.76 -0.59 -16.10
C SER A 499 -21.84 -1.37 -15.15
N GLY A 500 -22.16 -1.37 -13.87
CA GLY A 500 -21.44 -2.14 -12.85
C GLY A 500 -20.24 -1.43 -12.21
N ILE A 501 -19.50 -2.18 -11.40
CA ILE A 501 -18.47 -1.65 -10.49
C ILE A 501 -17.36 -0.87 -11.21
N ALA A 502 -17.04 -1.26 -12.45
CA ALA A 502 -16.06 -0.60 -13.30
C ALA A 502 -16.34 0.89 -13.50
N SER A 503 -17.61 1.30 -13.55
CA SER A 503 -18.02 2.71 -13.72
C SER A 503 -17.77 3.56 -12.47
N ARG A 504 -17.69 2.92 -11.29
CA ARG A 504 -17.53 3.57 -9.98
C ARG A 504 -16.05 3.80 -9.63
N ILE A 505 -15.12 3.15 -10.31
CA ILE A 505 -13.70 3.22 -9.96
C ILE A 505 -13.10 4.56 -10.37
N ALA A 506 -12.66 5.36 -9.39
CA ALA A 506 -11.84 6.55 -9.64
C ALA A 506 -10.35 6.21 -9.72
N HIS A 507 -9.86 5.43 -8.75
CA HIS A 507 -8.45 5.10 -8.62
C HIS A 507 -8.26 3.65 -8.16
N ILE A 508 -7.20 3.00 -8.62
CA ILE A 508 -6.82 1.64 -8.22
C ILE A 508 -5.41 1.66 -7.62
N ILE A 509 -5.22 0.93 -6.52
CA ILE A 509 -3.91 0.64 -5.92
C ILE A 509 -3.72 -0.87 -5.90
N MET A 510 -2.65 -1.35 -6.52
CA MET A 510 -2.29 -2.78 -6.55
C MET A 510 -0.95 -3.00 -5.85
N ALA A 511 -0.98 -3.67 -4.70
CA ALA A 511 0.20 -4.13 -3.98
C ALA A 511 0.45 -5.62 -4.27
N ASP A 512 1.69 -6.01 -4.59
CA ASP A 512 2.01 -7.38 -5.04
C ASP A 512 1.09 -7.79 -6.22
N PRO A 513 1.23 -7.13 -7.39
CA PRO A 513 0.32 -7.28 -8.52
C PRO A 513 0.58 -8.58 -9.29
N ILE A 514 0.21 -9.72 -8.70
CA ILE A 514 0.29 -11.06 -9.31
C ILE A 514 -0.20 -11.06 -10.78
N PRO A 515 -1.27 -10.34 -11.17
CA PRO A 515 -1.75 -10.28 -12.55
C PRO A 515 -0.81 -9.68 -13.58
N ILE A 516 0.01 -8.70 -13.22
CA ILE A 516 0.77 -7.86 -14.17
C ILE A 516 1.89 -8.66 -14.87
N LEU A 517 2.20 -9.87 -14.41
CA LEU A 517 3.08 -10.83 -15.08
C LEU A 517 2.61 -12.28 -14.95
N LEU A 518 1.29 -12.51 -14.95
CA LEU A 518 0.77 -13.88 -14.96
C LEU A 518 1.16 -14.68 -16.22
N SER A 519 1.47 -13.97 -17.30
CA SER A 519 2.05 -14.52 -18.53
C SER A 519 3.53 -14.90 -18.40
N ASP A 520 4.21 -14.49 -17.33
CA ASP A 520 5.57 -14.94 -17.01
C ASP A 520 5.50 -16.33 -16.32
N PRO A 521 6.04 -17.39 -16.94
CA PRO A 521 6.05 -18.72 -16.34
C PRO A 521 6.75 -18.77 -14.98
N ALA A 522 7.67 -17.84 -14.69
CA ALA A 522 8.34 -17.74 -13.40
C ALA A 522 7.35 -17.45 -12.28
N VAL A 523 6.35 -16.58 -12.48
CA VAL A 523 5.35 -16.24 -11.45
C VAL A 523 4.47 -17.47 -11.15
N ALA A 524 3.90 -18.10 -12.19
CA ALA A 524 3.07 -19.30 -12.04
C ALA A 524 3.86 -20.46 -11.40
N ARG A 525 5.13 -20.66 -11.81
CA ARG A 525 6.03 -21.65 -11.22
C ARG A 525 6.32 -21.33 -9.77
N ASN A 526 6.74 -20.09 -9.45
CA ASN A 526 7.10 -19.64 -8.10
C ASN A 526 5.96 -19.84 -7.11
N PHE A 527 4.74 -19.58 -7.57
CA PHE A 527 3.55 -19.60 -6.74
C PHE A 527 2.99 -21.00 -6.50
N LEU A 528 3.07 -21.91 -7.49
CA LEU A 528 2.31 -23.18 -7.47
C LEU A 528 3.17 -24.44 -7.50
N TYR A 529 4.31 -24.40 -8.18
CA TYR A 529 5.13 -25.58 -8.47
C TYR A 529 6.52 -25.55 -7.82
N ARG A 530 7.02 -24.37 -7.46
CA ARG A 530 8.36 -24.17 -6.92
C ARG A 530 8.51 -24.84 -5.56
N HIS A 531 9.56 -25.65 -5.44
CA HIS A 531 9.98 -26.18 -4.17
C HIS A 531 10.90 -25.16 -3.48
N PRO A 532 10.79 -24.93 -2.16
CA PRO A 532 11.59 -23.90 -1.53
C PRO A 532 13.09 -24.14 -1.67
N SER A 533 13.57 -25.39 -1.78
CA SER A 533 15.00 -25.71 -1.94
C SER A 533 15.63 -25.17 -3.24
N THR A 534 14.82 -24.70 -4.20
CA THR A 534 15.31 -24.05 -5.42
C THR A 534 15.40 -22.53 -5.29
N VAL A 535 15.17 -21.98 -4.08
CA VAL A 535 15.46 -20.58 -3.75
C VAL A 535 16.90 -20.52 -3.22
N PRO A 536 17.80 -19.77 -3.86
CA PRO A 536 19.16 -19.62 -3.33
C PRO A 536 19.11 -19.01 -1.91
N PRO A 537 20.04 -19.38 -1.01
CA PRO A 537 20.14 -18.75 0.31
C PRO A 537 20.25 -17.24 0.14
N ARG A 538 19.41 -16.46 0.83
CA ARG A 538 19.67 -15.02 0.97
C ARG A 538 20.97 -14.90 1.79
N LEU A 539 22.04 -14.41 1.18
CA LEU A 539 23.27 -14.12 1.91
C LEU A 539 22.92 -13.14 3.04
N PRO A 540 23.32 -13.38 4.30
CA PRO A 540 23.26 -12.33 5.31
C PRO A 540 23.99 -11.14 4.73
N HIS A 541 23.39 -9.94 4.78
CA HIS A 541 23.99 -8.72 4.25
C HIS A 541 25.40 -8.51 4.83
N GLY A 542 26.41 -9.03 4.13
CA GLY A 542 27.79 -8.64 4.25
C GLY A 542 27.95 -7.32 3.52
N SER A 543 28.54 -6.35 4.21
CA SER A 543 29.11 -5.12 3.68
C SER A 543 29.65 -5.23 2.23
N SER A 544 29.12 -4.35 1.36
CA SER A 544 29.59 -3.89 0.03
C SER A 544 29.95 -4.90 -1.09
N PRO A 545 29.64 -4.55 -2.34
CA PRO A 545 30.56 -4.69 -3.46
C PRO A 545 31.25 -3.34 -3.75
N THR A 546 32.57 -3.43 -3.81
CA THR A 546 33.59 -2.41 -4.02
C THR A 546 33.56 -1.77 -5.42
N HIS A 547 33.76 -0.45 -5.48
CA HIS A 547 34.47 0.20 -6.58
C HIS A 547 35.91 -0.36 -6.66
N HIS A 548 36.39 -0.65 -7.87
CA HIS A 548 37.82 -0.80 -8.14
C HIS A 548 38.56 0.52 -7.89
N PRO A 549 39.83 0.48 -7.44
CA PRO A 549 40.86 0.82 -8.42
C PRO A 549 42.18 0.03 -8.29
N ILE A 550 43.01 0.28 -9.30
CA ILE A 550 44.29 -0.28 -9.68
C ILE A 550 45.44 0.19 -8.75
N SER A 551 46.38 -0.74 -8.50
CA SER A 551 47.77 -0.61 -8.05
C SER A 551 48.14 0.27 -6.85
N SER A 552 48.60 -0.36 -5.77
CA SER A 552 50.03 -0.38 -5.39
C SER A 552 50.25 -1.15 -4.08
N HIS A 553 51.44 -1.70 -3.95
CA HIS A 553 51.90 -2.67 -2.94
C HIS A 553 51.56 -2.35 -1.47
N ARG A 554 51.12 -3.36 -0.71
CA ARG A 554 51.93 -4.14 0.27
C ARG A 554 51.10 -4.55 1.50
N ASN A 555 51.07 -5.86 1.76
CA ASN A 555 50.73 -6.54 3.01
C ASN A 555 49.29 -6.43 3.55
N GLN A 556 48.44 -7.39 3.15
CA GLN A 556 47.23 -7.74 3.91
C GLN A 556 47.29 -9.23 4.30
N LYS A 557 47.40 -9.49 5.61
CA LYS A 557 47.20 -10.82 6.19
C LYS A 557 45.70 -11.10 6.22
N SER A 558 45.37 -12.21 5.56
CA SER A 558 44.08 -12.91 5.51
C SER A 558 43.43 -13.08 6.90
N LEU A 559 42.17 -12.66 7.01
CA LEU A 559 41.17 -13.40 7.77
C LEU A 559 39.90 -13.49 6.91
N TYR A 560 39.39 -14.72 6.77
CA TYR A 560 38.18 -15.14 6.06
C TYR A 560 38.28 -15.46 4.56
N SER A 561 39.24 -16.31 4.19
CA SER A 561 39.04 -17.26 3.08
C SER A 561 38.52 -18.59 3.64
N ILE A 562 37.22 -18.88 3.49
CA ILE A 562 36.73 -20.25 3.66
C ILE A 562 37.28 -21.06 2.46
N PRO A 563 38.02 -22.16 2.69
CA PRO A 563 38.56 -22.97 1.60
C PRO A 563 37.45 -23.49 0.67
N ARG A 564 37.64 -23.38 -0.66
CA ARG A 564 36.74 -23.91 -1.71
C ARG A 564 36.33 -25.38 -1.53
N ALA A 565 37.10 -26.15 -0.75
CA ALA A 565 36.78 -27.54 -0.43
C ALA A 565 35.66 -27.72 0.61
N ILE A 566 35.29 -26.67 1.37
CA ILE A 566 34.23 -26.74 2.39
C ILE A 566 32.86 -26.30 1.83
N SER A 567 32.83 -25.48 0.77
CA SER A 567 31.56 -25.04 0.15
C SER A 567 30.82 -26.17 -0.59
N SER A 568 31.49 -27.27 -0.92
CA SER A 568 30.84 -28.45 -1.53
C SER A 568 30.11 -29.35 -0.52
N TRP A 569 30.34 -29.16 0.79
CA TRP A 569 29.78 -30.00 1.86
C TRP A 569 28.70 -29.31 2.70
N LEU A 570 28.54 -27.98 2.58
CA LEU A 570 27.46 -27.25 3.25
C LEU A 570 26.23 -27.20 2.32
N PRO A 571 25.08 -27.76 2.73
CA PRO A 571 23.85 -27.62 1.95
C PRO A 571 23.51 -26.13 1.80
N THR A 572 23.35 -25.63 0.58
CA THR A 572 22.71 -24.34 0.33
C THR A 572 21.27 -24.40 0.85
N TYR A 573 21.03 -23.87 2.05
CA TYR A 573 19.68 -23.82 2.62
C TYR A 573 18.88 -22.66 2.01
N SER A 574 17.64 -22.93 1.61
CA SER A 574 16.76 -21.90 1.05
C SER A 574 16.18 -20.94 2.10
N SER A 575 15.64 -19.80 1.67
CA SER A 575 15.15 -18.75 2.58
C SER A 575 14.01 -19.23 3.50
N ALA A 576 13.94 -18.66 4.72
CA ALA A 576 12.92 -18.97 5.72
C ALA A 576 11.53 -18.52 5.21
N SER A 577 11.48 -17.32 4.61
CA SER A 577 10.32 -16.76 3.92
C SER A 577 9.74 -17.69 2.84
N ALA A 578 10.59 -18.35 2.04
CA ALA A 578 10.15 -19.28 1.00
C ALA A 578 9.47 -20.53 1.58
N TRP A 579 10.00 -21.08 2.68
CA TRP A 579 9.35 -22.19 3.39
C TRP A 579 8.03 -21.77 4.03
N GLN A 580 7.97 -20.54 4.55
CA GLN A 580 6.74 -19.99 5.12
C GLN A 580 5.63 -19.88 4.07
N LEU A 581 5.91 -19.23 2.94
CA LEU A 581 4.93 -19.06 1.86
C LEU A 581 4.51 -20.42 1.28
N TYR A 582 5.47 -21.29 1.01
CA TYR A 582 5.18 -22.62 0.48
C TYR A 582 4.32 -23.45 1.43
N TYR A 583 4.72 -23.60 2.70
CA TYR A 583 3.95 -24.43 3.61
C TYR A 583 2.68 -23.70 4.07
N PHE A 584 2.79 -22.53 4.71
CA PHE A 584 1.62 -21.92 5.34
C PHE A 584 0.62 -21.30 4.36
N ALA A 585 1.07 -20.69 3.26
CA ALA A 585 0.16 -20.07 2.30
C ALA A 585 -0.33 -21.07 1.23
N SER A 586 0.54 -21.54 0.33
CA SER A 586 0.09 -22.23 -0.90
C SER A 586 -0.35 -23.68 -0.70
N ARG A 587 0.01 -24.32 0.43
CA ARG A 587 -0.31 -25.73 0.71
C ARG A 587 -1.47 -25.94 1.69
N ASP A 588 -2.11 -24.87 2.15
CA ASP A 588 -3.39 -24.96 2.86
C ASP A 588 -4.48 -25.54 1.94
N ALA A 589 -5.46 -26.25 2.51
CA ALA A 589 -6.41 -27.04 1.72
C ALA A 589 -7.24 -26.17 0.74
N ASP A 590 -7.79 -25.05 1.22
CA ASP A 590 -8.68 -24.21 0.41
C ASP A 590 -7.94 -23.13 -0.36
N VAL A 591 -6.80 -22.66 0.17
CA VAL A 591 -5.90 -21.82 -0.60
C VAL A 591 -5.41 -22.60 -1.83
N ALA A 592 -4.89 -23.83 -1.64
CA ALA A 592 -4.45 -24.67 -2.75
C ALA A 592 -5.59 -24.96 -3.73
N ARG A 593 -6.80 -25.25 -3.24
CA ARG A 593 -7.97 -25.42 -4.12
C ARG A 593 -8.22 -24.17 -4.97
N THR A 594 -8.23 -22.98 -4.36
CA THR A 594 -8.45 -21.71 -5.07
C THR A 594 -7.38 -21.51 -6.14
N LEU A 595 -6.12 -21.69 -5.77
CA LEU A 595 -4.98 -21.53 -6.66
C LEU A 595 -4.96 -22.50 -7.85
N PHE A 596 -5.46 -23.72 -7.68
CA PHE A 596 -5.48 -24.74 -8.73
C PHE A 596 -6.82 -24.88 -9.46
N ARG A 597 -7.91 -24.23 -9.00
CA ARG A 597 -9.27 -24.44 -9.55
C ARG A 597 -10.05 -23.15 -9.81
N ALA A 598 -9.62 -22.00 -9.29
CA ALA A 598 -10.28 -20.71 -9.51
C ALA A 598 -9.35 -19.65 -10.13
N PHE A 599 -8.06 -19.97 -10.28
CA PHE A 599 -7.07 -19.09 -10.87
C PHE A 599 -6.90 -19.40 -12.36
N PHE A 600 -7.77 -18.82 -13.18
CA PHE A 600 -7.74 -18.99 -14.64
C PHE A 600 -6.73 -18.03 -15.26
N TRP A 601 -5.65 -18.59 -15.83
CA TRP A 601 -4.56 -17.80 -16.41
C TRP A 601 -5.04 -16.84 -17.51
N ALA A 602 -5.88 -17.32 -18.44
CA ALA A 602 -6.40 -16.53 -19.56
C ALA A 602 -7.30 -15.35 -19.11
N GLU A 603 -8.00 -15.47 -17.98
CA GLU A 603 -8.82 -14.39 -17.42
C GLU A 603 -8.06 -13.51 -16.45
N GLY A 604 -6.90 -13.96 -15.99
CA GLY A 604 -6.23 -13.45 -14.81
C GLY A 604 -5.08 -12.49 -15.07
N GLY A 605 -4.35 -12.67 -16.17
CA GLY A 605 -3.23 -11.80 -16.50
C GLY A 605 -3.69 -10.41 -16.95
N ILE A 606 -2.95 -9.36 -16.60
CA ILE A 606 -3.14 -8.00 -17.11
C ILE A 606 -1.93 -7.64 -17.97
N TRP A 607 -2.17 -7.19 -19.19
CA TRP A 607 -1.12 -6.77 -20.12
C TRP A 607 -0.85 -5.26 -20.01
N LYS A 608 0.37 -4.83 -20.38
CA LYS A 608 0.75 -3.41 -20.36
C LYS A 608 -0.21 -2.55 -21.18
N GLU A 609 -0.69 -3.04 -22.31
CA GLU A 609 -1.64 -2.34 -23.18
C GLU A 609 -2.98 -2.10 -22.48
N GLU A 610 -3.43 -3.04 -21.65
CA GLU A 610 -4.66 -2.88 -20.85
C GLU A 610 -4.44 -1.84 -19.73
N VAL A 611 -3.25 -1.79 -19.14
CA VAL A 611 -2.87 -0.74 -18.18
C VAL A 611 -2.84 0.63 -18.85
N GLU A 612 -2.18 0.75 -20.01
CA GLU A 612 -2.11 1.99 -20.79
C GLU A 612 -3.51 2.44 -21.23
N ALA A 613 -4.37 1.52 -21.66
CA ALA A 613 -5.77 1.79 -22.02
C ALA A 613 -6.58 2.30 -20.81
N PHE A 614 -6.43 1.68 -19.64
CA PHE A 614 -7.09 2.09 -18.41
C PHE A 614 -6.68 3.51 -17.99
N VAL A 615 -5.38 3.82 -18.07
CA VAL A 615 -4.84 5.13 -17.72
C VAL A 615 -5.26 6.19 -18.72
N SER A 616 -5.27 5.88 -20.02
CA SER A 616 -5.58 6.83 -21.09
C SER A 616 -7.07 7.05 -21.37
N GLY A 617 -7.95 6.18 -20.86
CA GLY A 617 -9.38 6.22 -21.18
C GLY A 617 -9.71 5.77 -22.62
N CYS A 618 -8.80 5.03 -23.25
CA CYS A 618 -8.96 4.41 -24.58
C CYS A 618 -9.31 2.91 -24.45
N SER A 619 -9.66 2.26 -25.57
CA SER A 619 -9.75 0.79 -25.58
C SER A 619 -8.38 0.14 -25.77
N ALA A 620 -8.23 -1.10 -25.30
CA ALA A 620 -6.98 -1.85 -25.51
C ALA A 620 -6.66 -2.08 -27.00
N ASP A 621 -7.70 -2.20 -27.84
CA ASP A 621 -7.56 -2.37 -29.30
C ASP A 621 -7.02 -1.11 -29.98
N GLU A 622 -7.46 0.07 -29.52
CA GLU A 622 -6.97 1.35 -30.01
C GLU A 622 -5.48 1.55 -29.70
N ILE A 623 -5.03 1.13 -28.51
CA ILE A 623 -3.61 1.16 -28.14
C ILE A 623 -2.81 0.18 -28.99
N HIS A 624 -3.31 -1.06 -29.17
CA HIS A 624 -2.65 -2.08 -29.96
C HIS A 624 -2.50 -1.67 -31.44
N ALA A 625 -3.55 -1.12 -32.05
CA ALA A 625 -3.52 -0.63 -33.44
C ALA A 625 -2.52 0.53 -33.66
N ARG A 626 -2.31 1.39 -32.64
CA ARG A 626 -1.29 2.44 -32.71
C ARG A 626 0.12 1.87 -32.71
N LYS A 627 0.41 0.89 -31.83
CA LYS A 627 1.72 0.23 -31.76
C LYS A 627 2.04 -0.53 -33.05
N GLY A 628 1.06 -1.26 -33.61
CA GLY A 628 1.24 -1.97 -34.88
C GLY A 628 1.54 -1.06 -36.09
N LYS A 629 1.06 0.19 -36.10
CA LYS A 629 1.41 1.17 -37.14
C LYS A 629 2.83 1.73 -36.99
N LEU A 630 3.30 1.90 -35.76
CA LEU A 630 4.67 2.34 -35.46
C LEU A 630 5.71 1.28 -35.85
N GLU A 631 5.40 -0.01 -35.65
CA GLU A 631 6.32 -1.12 -35.98
C GLU A 631 6.40 -1.42 -37.49
N ASN A 632 5.37 -1.10 -38.26
CA ASN A 632 5.32 -1.36 -39.70
C ASN A 632 5.92 -0.25 -40.58
N GLY A 633 6.60 0.74 -39.99
CA GLY A 633 7.48 1.66 -40.72
C GLY A 633 6.79 2.63 -41.68
N ASP A 634 5.50 2.92 -41.54
CA ASP A 634 4.84 3.98 -42.32
C ASP A 634 5.20 5.37 -41.74
N SER A 635 6.46 5.76 -41.97
CA SER A 635 7.02 7.07 -41.63
C SER A 635 6.66 8.10 -42.70
N SER A 636 5.38 8.41 -42.85
CA SER A 636 4.94 9.60 -43.58
C SER A 636 4.82 10.80 -42.62
N ARG A 637 5.98 11.39 -42.32
CA ARG A 637 6.28 12.80 -41.99
C ARG A 637 5.26 13.62 -41.16
N GLY A 638 5.73 14.10 -40.01
CA GLY A 638 5.15 15.27 -39.33
C GLY A 638 5.92 15.66 -38.08
N GLN A 639 7.01 16.42 -38.23
CA GLN A 639 7.54 17.27 -37.16
C GLN A 639 6.43 18.18 -36.66
N HIS A 640 6.04 18.09 -35.39
CA HIS A 640 5.57 19.23 -34.62
C HIS A 640 5.82 18.94 -33.13
N GLY A 641 6.65 19.81 -32.53
CA GLY A 641 6.90 19.79 -31.09
C GLY A 641 5.66 20.21 -30.30
N GLU A 642 5.51 19.62 -29.12
CA GLU A 642 4.51 20.05 -28.14
C GLU A 642 5.04 21.29 -27.41
N ALA A 643 4.72 22.46 -27.97
CA ALA A 643 4.80 23.74 -27.28
C ALA A 643 3.45 24.06 -26.63
N TYR A 644 3.51 24.60 -25.41
CA TYR A 644 2.41 25.24 -24.69
C TYR A 644 1.74 26.34 -25.51
N GLY A 645 0.42 26.52 -25.36
CA GLY A 645 -0.29 27.67 -25.93
C GLY A 645 -1.76 27.76 -25.52
N THR A 646 -2.07 28.82 -24.78
CA THR A 646 -3.36 29.36 -24.34
C THR A 646 -4.17 30.03 -25.47
N GLY A 647 -5.50 30.09 -25.34
CA GLY A 647 -6.33 31.21 -25.85
C GLY A 647 -7.23 30.97 -27.07
N ASP A 648 -8.55 31.03 -26.80
CA ASP A 648 -9.69 31.67 -27.49
C ASP A 648 -9.96 31.62 -29.02
N GLU A 649 -11.23 31.28 -29.29
CA GLU A 649 -12.21 31.74 -30.30
C GLU A 649 -11.89 31.83 -31.82
N ASP A 650 -12.60 31.00 -32.59
CA ASP A 650 -13.70 31.39 -33.53
C ASP A 650 -13.66 30.76 -34.95
N SER A 651 -14.85 30.29 -35.35
CA SER A 651 -15.41 30.09 -36.70
C SER A 651 -14.73 29.16 -37.73
N GLY A 652 -15.52 28.25 -38.31
CA GLY A 652 -15.21 27.62 -39.60
C GLY A 652 -15.76 26.20 -39.78
N ASN A 653 -17.04 26.10 -40.16
CA ASN A 653 -17.71 24.85 -40.53
C ASN A 653 -17.14 24.25 -41.82
N VAL A 654 -16.59 23.02 -41.77
CA VAL A 654 -16.46 22.13 -42.94
C VAL A 654 -16.77 20.71 -42.49
N ASP A 655 -17.92 20.22 -42.93
CA ASP A 655 -18.43 18.86 -42.74
C ASP A 655 -17.50 17.81 -43.36
N GLY A 656 -16.97 16.94 -42.51
CA GLY A 656 -16.32 15.69 -42.89
C GLY A 656 -16.50 14.68 -41.76
N GLU A 657 -17.22 13.60 -42.05
CA GLU A 657 -17.57 12.52 -41.12
C GLU A 657 -16.35 11.92 -40.42
N ARG A 658 -15.94 12.51 -39.28
CA ARG A 658 -15.23 11.80 -38.21
C ARG A 658 -16.25 11.59 -37.10
N SER A 659 -16.63 10.34 -36.89
CA SER A 659 -17.35 9.94 -35.68
C SER A 659 -16.50 10.30 -34.47
N VAL A 660 -16.83 11.44 -33.83
CA VAL A 660 -16.24 11.86 -32.57
C VAL A 660 -16.75 10.91 -31.49
N ARG A 661 -16.14 9.72 -31.37
CA ARG A 661 -16.27 8.91 -30.16
C ARG A 661 -15.72 9.75 -29.00
N ARG A 662 -16.61 10.27 -28.14
CA ARG A 662 -16.25 10.93 -26.87
C ARG A 662 -15.25 10.01 -26.14
N ARG A 663 -13.98 10.43 -26.04
CA ARG A 663 -12.96 9.70 -25.27
C ARG A 663 -13.37 9.66 -23.80
N ARG A 664 -13.22 8.51 -23.16
CA ARG A 664 -13.47 8.37 -21.72
C ARG A 664 -12.36 9.08 -20.94
N ARG A 665 -12.66 9.52 -19.72
CA ARG A 665 -11.65 10.10 -18.83
C ARG A 665 -10.71 9.00 -18.34
N GLY A 666 -9.41 9.24 -18.45
CA GLY A 666 -8.35 8.40 -17.90
C GLY A 666 -8.43 8.29 -16.37
N ARG A 667 -7.87 7.20 -15.82
CA ARG A 667 -7.95 6.89 -14.38
C ARG A 667 -6.56 6.65 -13.81
N ASN A 668 -6.40 6.88 -12.51
CA ASN A 668 -5.10 6.65 -11.86
C ASN A 668 -4.96 5.19 -11.42
N LEU A 669 -3.78 4.63 -11.67
CA LEU A 669 -3.35 3.32 -11.19
C LEU A 669 -2.01 3.46 -10.47
N ALA A 670 -1.94 3.02 -9.23
CA ALA A 670 -0.69 2.90 -8.50
C ALA A 670 -0.31 1.42 -8.31
N VAL A 671 0.94 1.09 -8.57
CA VAL A 671 1.50 -0.26 -8.44
C VAL A 671 2.61 -0.24 -7.39
N VAL A 672 2.52 -1.10 -6.38
CA VAL A 672 3.51 -1.16 -5.30
C VAL A 672 4.26 -2.49 -5.33
N LEU A 673 5.59 -2.38 -5.37
CA LEU A 673 6.52 -3.47 -5.65
C LEU A 673 7.59 -3.56 -4.55
N GLY A 674 7.77 -4.76 -4.00
CA GLY A 674 8.88 -5.07 -3.09
C GLY A 674 10.02 -5.75 -3.83
N GLY A 675 11.23 -5.21 -3.77
CA GLY A 675 12.40 -5.73 -4.47
C GLY A 675 12.87 -7.10 -3.99
N GLN A 676 12.47 -7.52 -2.78
CA GLN A 676 12.76 -8.85 -2.24
C GLN A 676 11.62 -9.86 -2.44
N ASP A 677 10.58 -9.51 -3.18
CA ASP A 677 9.43 -10.38 -3.44
C ASP A 677 9.86 -11.75 -4.02
N GLN A 678 9.34 -12.83 -3.42
CA GLN A 678 9.67 -14.21 -3.78
C GLN A 678 8.70 -14.81 -4.82
N ILE A 679 7.56 -14.17 -5.02
CA ILE A 679 6.50 -14.56 -5.93
C ILE A 679 6.71 -13.82 -7.25
N VAL A 680 6.77 -12.50 -7.15
CA VAL A 680 6.77 -11.59 -8.28
C VAL A 680 8.19 -11.03 -8.50
N PRO A 681 8.76 -11.14 -9.71
CA PRO A 681 10.05 -10.52 -10.01
C PRO A 681 9.85 -8.99 -10.12
N ALA A 682 9.84 -8.29 -8.99
CA ALA A 682 9.52 -6.87 -8.90
C ALA A 682 10.37 -5.98 -9.83
N LYS A 683 11.64 -6.32 -10.03
CA LYS A 683 12.54 -5.66 -10.99
C LYS A 683 12.01 -5.76 -12.42
N THR A 684 11.55 -6.96 -12.81
CA THR A 684 10.96 -7.24 -14.11
C THR A 684 9.65 -6.48 -14.28
N ILE A 685 8.78 -6.43 -13.26
CA ILE A 685 7.55 -5.62 -13.33
C ILE A 685 7.87 -4.14 -13.50
N ARG A 686 8.78 -3.60 -12.68
CA ARG A 686 9.20 -2.21 -12.77
C ARG A 686 9.66 -1.89 -14.19
N ARG A 687 10.57 -2.69 -14.75
CA ARG A 687 11.06 -2.54 -16.13
C ARG A 687 9.93 -2.66 -17.16
N TYR A 688 9.04 -3.63 -16.99
CA TYR A 688 7.92 -3.86 -17.90
C TYR A 688 6.98 -2.65 -17.95
N LEU A 689 6.60 -2.10 -16.80
CA LEU A 689 5.68 -0.97 -16.69
C LEU A 689 6.33 0.36 -17.06
N THR A 690 7.55 0.63 -16.58
CA THR A 690 8.22 1.93 -16.76
C THR A 690 9.04 2.04 -18.05
N GLY A 691 9.47 0.91 -18.62
CA GLY A 691 10.40 0.88 -19.76
C GLY A 691 11.88 1.09 -19.39
N GLU A 692 12.19 1.38 -18.13
CA GLU A 692 13.56 1.61 -17.67
C GLU A 692 14.36 0.31 -17.57
N GLN A 693 15.43 0.18 -18.36
CA GLN A 693 16.24 -1.04 -18.45
C GLN A 693 17.07 -1.31 -17.19
N GLU A 694 17.70 -0.29 -16.63
CA GLU A 694 18.53 -0.39 -15.43
C GLU A 694 17.80 0.14 -14.20
N GLU A 695 18.18 -0.38 -13.03
CA GLU A 695 17.79 0.22 -11.76
C GLU A 695 18.64 1.47 -11.56
N LYS A 696 18.06 2.63 -11.87
CA LYS A 696 18.69 3.91 -11.56
C LYS A 696 18.89 4.06 -10.05
N GLU A 697 19.91 4.83 -9.67
CA GLU A 697 20.36 4.98 -8.28
C GLU A 697 19.22 5.35 -7.33
N TYR A 698 18.24 6.15 -7.78
CA TYR A 698 17.08 6.52 -6.98
C TYR A 698 16.19 5.35 -6.57
N TRP A 699 16.12 4.27 -7.35
CA TRP A 699 15.41 3.05 -6.96
C TRP A 699 16.14 2.26 -5.88
N CYS A 700 17.46 2.47 -5.76
CA CYS A 700 18.38 1.66 -4.97
C CYS A 700 18.99 2.42 -3.78
N ARG A 701 18.85 3.75 -3.70
CA ARG A 701 19.32 4.54 -2.57
C ARG A 701 18.67 3.99 -1.30
N ARG A 702 19.51 3.30 -0.55
CA ARG A 702 19.22 2.75 0.76
C ARG A 702 18.75 3.92 1.62
N PHE A 703 17.70 3.71 2.41
CA PHE A 703 17.40 4.53 3.57
C PHE A 703 18.63 4.51 4.49
N VAL A 704 19.58 5.40 4.23
CA VAL A 704 20.77 5.63 5.04
C VAL A 704 20.51 6.97 5.70
N TYR A 705 20.13 6.91 6.99
CA TYR A 705 20.45 8.04 7.85
C TYR A 705 21.97 8.26 7.73
N PRO A 706 22.44 9.47 7.42
CA PRO A 706 23.88 9.73 7.38
C PRO A 706 24.46 9.32 8.73
N SER A 707 25.33 8.31 8.68
CA SER A 707 26.22 8.01 9.80
C SER A 707 27.21 9.16 9.87
N ASN A 708 27.51 9.63 11.08
CA ASN A 708 28.16 10.92 11.35
C ASN A 708 29.58 11.15 10.79
N ASP A 709 30.13 10.27 9.96
CA ASP A 709 31.54 10.34 9.57
C ASP A 709 31.71 10.08 8.06
N GLN A 710 31.58 11.15 7.26
CA GLN A 710 32.32 11.46 6.02
C GLN A 710 31.46 12.31 5.08
N ALA A 711 31.86 13.56 4.91
CA ALA A 711 31.31 14.48 3.92
C ALA A 711 31.72 14.03 2.49
N PRO A 712 30.83 14.05 1.49
CA PRO A 712 31.23 13.89 0.10
C PRO A 712 31.97 15.15 -0.38
N SER A 713 33.12 14.96 -1.02
CA SER A 713 33.87 16.01 -1.69
C SER A 713 33.22 16.40 -3.02
N GLU A 714 33.17 17.71 -3.27
CA GLU A 714 32.73 18.38 -4.50
C GLU A 714 33.57 17.97 -5.72
N VAL A 715 33.12 17.04 -6.57
CA VAL A 715 33.31 17.09 -8.04
C VAL A 715 32.21 16.22 -8.68
N ASP A 716 31.67 16.66 -9.81
CA ASP A 716 30.68 16.01 -10.69
C ASP A 716 29.20 16.41 -10.45
N ARG A 717 28.86 17.64 -10.86
CA ARG A 717 27.53 18.01 -11.37
C ARG A 717 27.67 18.35 -12.84
N GLU A 718 26.96 17.62 -13.69
CA GLU A 718 26.35 18.11 -14.93
C GLU A 718 25.51 16.98 -15.53
N GLU A 719 24.20 16.97 -15.24
CA GLU A 719 23.11 16.63 -16.18
C GLU A 719 21.73 16.97 -15.55
N GLU A 720 20.93 17.76 -16.27
CA GLU A 720 19.74 18.46 -15.80
C GLU A 720 18.44 17.62 -15.85
N GLY A 721 17.53 17.91 -14.91
CA GLY A 721 16.09 17.95 -15.19
C GLY A 721 15.17 16.94 -14.49
N SER A 722 15.69 15.85 -13.92
CA SER A 722 14.85 14.81 -13.27
C SER A 722 15.24 14.41 -11.84
N GLU A 723 16.36 14.92 -11.33
CA GLU A 723 16.89 14.55 -10.00
C GLU A 723 16.33 15.37 -8.81
N VAL A 724 15.71 16.52 -9.07
CA VAL A 724 15.23 17.42 -8.00
C VAL A 724 14.03 16.85 -7.23
N GLU A 725 13.18 16.05 -7.89
CA GLU A 725 12.04 15.37 -7.24
C GLU A 725 12.49 14.12 -6.46
N VAL A 726 13.64 13.55 -6.85
CA VAL A 726 14.26 12.36 -6.28
C VAL A 726 14.98 12.67 -4.97
N GLU A 727 15.74 13.76 -4.89
CA GLU A 727 16.40 14.18 -3.64
C GLU A 727 15.40 14.48 -2.52
N ARG A 728 14.23 15.02 -2.88
CA ARG A 728 13.11 15.26 -1.96
C ARG A 728 12.53 13.97 -1.37
N CYS A 729 12.37 12.91 -2.18
CA CYS A 729 11.82 11.62 -1.73
C CYS A 729 12.75 10.90 -0.73
N VAL A 730 14.07 10.99 -0.95
CA VAL A 730 15.11 10.38 -0.10
C VAL A 730 15.23 11.10 1.26
N LEU A 731 15.05 12.43 1.29
CA LEU A 731 15.10 13.24 2.52
C LEU A 731 13.81 13.14 3.37
N GLU A 732 12.66 12.88 2.74
CA GLU A 732 11.34 12.75 3.42
C GLU A 732 11.03 11.31 3.89
N GLY A 733 11.92 10.35 3.65
CA GLY A 733 11.72 8.96 4.05
C GLY A 733 10.60 8.25 3.26
N THR A 734 10.34 8.66 2.02
CA THR A 734 9.34 8.03 1.15
C THR A 734 10.02 7.11 0.12
N PRO A 735 9.42 5.96 -0.23
CA PRO A 735 10.00 5.04 -1.20
C PRO A 735 10.10 5.73 -2.57
N PRO A 736 11.13 5.41 -3.35
CA PRO A 736 11.34 5.97 -4.67
C PRO A 736 10.10 5.79 -5.56
N ARG A 737 9.68 6.87 -6.21
CA ARG A 737 8.52 6.91 -7.09
C ARG A 737 8.99 7.10 -8.53
N ALA A 738 8.41 6.36 -9.47
CA ALA A 738 8.41 6.79 -10.86
C ALA A 738 7.00 6.87 -11.41
N VAL A 739 6.76 7.93 -12.17
CA VAL A 739 5.56 8.07 -13.00
C VAL A 739 5.82 7.27 -14.27
N GLY A 740 5.14 6.14 -14.42
CA GLY A 740 5.34 5.25 -15.57
C GLY A 740 4.78 5.84 -16.86
N PHE A 741 3.56 6.40 -16.82
CA PHE A 741 2.88 6.96 -17.99
C PHE A 741 1.71 7.87 -17.57
N ARG A 742 1.48 8.98 -18.30
CA ARG A 742 0.32 9.87 -18.13
C ARG A 742 -0.39 10.06 -19.47
N ALA A 743 -1.70 9.87 -19.49
CA ALA A 743 -2.53 10.12 -20.67
C ALA A 743 -4.00 10.29 -20.29
N GLY A 744 -4.77 11.04 -21.08
CA GLY A 744 -6.23 11.12 -20.94
C GLY A 744 -6.75 11.64 -19.59
N GLY A 745 -5.90 12.32 -18.80
CA GLY A 745 -6.22 12.76 -17.44
C GLY A 745 -5.99 11.72 -16.33
N GLY A 746 -5.43 10.55 -16.65
CA GLY A 746 -4.99 9.54 -15.69
C GLY A 746 -3.46 9.40 -15.62
N ALA A 747 -2.97 8.77 -14.56
CA ALA A 747 -1.55 8.49 -14.33
C ALA A 747 -1.28 7.06 -13.82
N LEU A 748 -0.19 6.46 -14.29
CA LEU A 748 0.44 5.26 -13.73
C LEU A 748 1.58 5.67 -12.80
N GLU A 749 1.49 5.30 -11.52
CA GLU A 749 2.55 5.49 -10.52
C GLU A 749 3.12 4.12 -10.10
N VAL A 750 4.45 3.96 -10.14
CA VAL A 750 5.13 2.74 -9.68
C VAL A 750 5.95 3.07 -8.44
N LEU A 751 5.57 2.49 -7.31
CA LEU A 751 6.25 2.59 -6.03
C LEU A 751 7.10 1.34 -5.84
N PHE A 752 8.42 1.46 -5.92
CA PHE A 752 9.34 0.32 -5.77
C PHE A 752 10.23 0.51 -4.55
N ASN A 753 10.27 -0.53 -3.72
CA ASN A 753 11.15 -0.54 -2.55
C ASN A 753 12.08 -1.76 -2.61
N PRO A 754 13.40 -1.57 -2.82
CA PRO A 754 14.34 -2.68 -3.03
C PRO A 754 14.53 -3.58 -1.80
N VAL A 755 14.25 -3.09 -0.59
CA VAL A 755 14.45 -3.80 0.69
C VAL A 755 13.16 -4.46 1.18
N LEU A 756 12.01 -4.03 0.67
CA LEU A 756 10.72 -4.52 1.11
C LEU A 756 10.47 -5.96 0.62
N ASP A 757 10.11 -6.83 1.56
CA ASP A 757 9.53 -8.13 1.27
C ASP A 757 8.01 -7.97 1.11
N HIS A 758 7.41 -8.72 0.17
CA HIS A 758 6.00 -8.61 -0.27
C HIS A 758 4.99 -8.55 0.88
N ALA A 759 5.30 -9.21 2.00
CA ALA A 759 4.39 -9.29 3.13
C ALA A 759 4.49 -8.09 4.11
N VAL A 760 5.58 -7.31 4.12
CA VAL A 760 5.84 -6.26 5.16
C VAL A 760 5.17 -4.92 4.84
N ILE A 761 4.60 -4.79 3.64
CA ILE A 761 4.03 -3.55 3.11
C ILE A 761 2.91 -2.94 3.98
N PHE A 762 2.21 -3.74 4.78
CA PHE A 762 1.14 -3.30 5.68
C PHE A 762 1.50 -3.32 7.18
N ASP A 763 2.68 -3.82 7.53
CA ASP A 763 3.11 -4.03 8.93
C ASP A 763 3.96 -2.86 9.48
N GLU A 764 4.71 -2.15 8.62
CA GLU A 764 5.64 -1.09 9.03
C GLU A 764 5.15 0.31 8.62
N GLU A 765 5.33 1.28 9.51
CA GLU A 765 4.84 2.65 9.30
C GLU A 765 5.52 3.35 8.12
N SER A 766 6.82 3.10 7.94
CA SER A 766 7.64 3.60 6.83
C SER A 766 7.11 3.22 5.44
N TYR A 767 6.39 2.10 5.32
CA TYR A 767 5.86 1.60 4.04
C TYR A 767 4.36 1.83 3.85
N THR A 768 3.62 2.07 4.93
CA THR A 768 2.18 2.34 4.88
C THR A 768 1.85 3.80 4.61
N VAL A 769 2.70 4.75 5.03
CA VAL A 769 2.50 6.19 4.76
C VAL A 769 2.38 6.52 3.26
N PRO A 770 3.28 6.05 2.37
CA PRO A 770 3.20 6.31 0.94
C PRO A 770 1.94 5.74 0.30
N LEU A 771 1.47 4.58 0.78
CA LEU A 771 0.21 3.97 0.35
C LEU A 771 -0.98 4.84 0.75
N VAL A 772 -0.99 5.35 1.98
CA VAL A 772 -2.05 6.26 2.44
C VAL A 772 -2.01 7.58 1.67
N ASP A 773 -0.83 8.11 1.32
CA ASP A 773 -0.70 9.32 0.51
C ASP A 773 -1.33 9.15 -0.87
N VAL A 774 -1.12 8.01 -1.52
CA VAL A 774 -1.80 7.71 -2.80
C VAL A 774 -3.32 7.68 -2.62
N VAL A 775 -3.81 7.11 -1.51
CA VAL A 775 -5.26 7.15 -1.19
C VAL A 775 -5.73 8.58 -0.87
N ARG A 776 -4.88 9.48 -0.35
CA ARG A 776 -5.23 10.89 -0.03
C ARG A 776 -5.30 11.80 -1.26
N ARG A 777 -4.55 11.54 -2.33
CA ARG A 777 -4.42 12.41 -3.54
C ARG A 777 -5.66 12.45 -4.46
N GLN A 778 -6.83 12.19 -3.90
CA GLN A 778 -8.09 12.09 -4.64
C GLN A 778 -8.55 13.47 -5.11
N GLU A 779 -8.41 13.72 -6.41
CA GLU A 779 -8.96 14.85 -7.16
C GLU A 779 -8.92 16.24 -6.50
N GLN A 780 -7.73 16.72 -6.12
CA GLN A 780 -7.51 18.15 -6.21
C GLN A 780 -7.42 18.52 -7.70
N LYS A 781 -8.48 19.14 -8.24
CA LYS A 781 -8.37 19.99 -9.44
C LYS A 781 -7.13 20.85 -9.27
N ASP A 782 -6.35 20.99 -10.34
CA ASP A 782 -5.16 21.84 -10.50
C ASP A 782 -5.10 23.04 -9.54
N ILE A 783 -4.75 22.76 -8.30
CA ILE A 783 -4.14 23.70 -7.38
C ILE A 783 -2.70 23.28 -7.46
N SER A 784 -1.89 24.18 -7.98
CA SER A 784 -0.43 24.16 -7.88
C SER A 784 0.01 23.42 -6.62
N PRO A 785 1.01 22.53 -6.72
CA PRO A 785 1.46 21.74 -5.57
C PRO A 785 1.64 22.69 -4.38
N PRO A 786 1.21 22.31 -3.17
CA PRO A 786 1.25 23.20 -2.03
C PRO A 786 2.69 23.69 -1.86
N ILE A 787 2.93 24.94 -2.25
CA ILE A 787 4.07 25.71 -1.82
C ILE A 787 3.80 25.93 -0.32
N GLY A 788 4.29 25.01 0.49
CA GLY A 788 3.93 24.99 1.91
C GLY A 788 4.41 23.78 2.71
N GLY A 789 5.23 22.91 2.13
CA GLY A 789 6.18 22.16 2.96
C GLY A 789 7.29 23.12 3.33
N VAL A 790 7.16 23.83 4.44
CA VAL A 790 8.26 24.62 4.99
C VAL A 790 9.41 23.65 5.23
N SER A 791 10.42 23.66 4.35
CA SER A 791 11.63 22.86 4.51
C SER A 791 12.33 23.35 5.78
N ARG A 792 12.11 22.61 6.87
CA ARG A 792 12.76 22.80 8.17
C ARG A 792 13.76 21.67 8.33
N THR A 793 15.05 22.00 8.29
CA THR A 793 16.14 21.02 8.47
C THR A 793 16.86 21.31 9.79
N ASN A 794 17.19 20.28 10.55
CA ASN A 794 18.03 20.45 11.75
C ASN A 794 19.50 20.65 11.36
N ALA A 795 20.19 21.50 12.08
CA ALA A 795 21.63 21.69 11.96
C ALA A 795 22.25 21.90 13.35
N VAL A 796 23.58 21.89 13.41
CA VAL A 796 24.34 22.25 14.60
C VAL A 796 25.18 23.47 14.25
N ARG A 797 25.02 24.54 15.01
CA ARG A 797 25.79 25.77 14.81
C ARG A 797 27.21 25.56 15.32
N VAL A 798 28.20 25.68 14.44
CA VAL A 798 29.61 25.35 14.73
C VAL A 798 30.19 26.18 15.87
N LYS A 799 29.82 27.47 15.99
CA LYS A 799 30.45 28.39 16.96
C LYS A 799 30.23 28.01 18.43
N ASP A 800 29.12 27.32 18.73
CA ASP A 800 28.70 27.04 20.11
C ASP A 800 28.08 25.64 20.30
N GLY A 801 28.03 24.82 19.25
CA GLY A 801 27.45 23.48 19.29
C GLY A 801 25.93 23.47 19.50
N GLN A 802 25.25 24.61 19.38
CA GLN A 802 23.81 24.71 19.60
C GLN A 802 23.04 24.01 18.46
N LYS A 803 22.09 23.14 18.80
CA LYS A 803 21.13 22.59 17.82
C LYS A 803 20.21 23.71 17.32
N VAL A 804 20.11 23.85 16.02
CA VAL A 804 19.31 24.87 15.33
C VAL A 804 18.41 24.24 14.28
N VAL A 805 17.41 24.98 13.85
CA VAL A 805 16.51 24.66 12.74
C VAL A 805 16.68 25.74 11.69
N LEU A 806 16.88 25.31 10.44
CA LEU A 806 16.96 26.18 9.28
C LEU A 806 15.58 26.20 8.61
N LYS A 807 14.97 27.38 8.44
CA LYS A 807 13.72 27.55 7.69
C LYS A 807 13.98 28.39 6.45
N LYS A 808 13.63 27.86 5.27
CA LYS A 808 13.62 28.62 4.02
C LYS A 808 12.42 29.56 3.98
N ILE A 809 12.66 30.85 3.75
CA ILE A 809 11.62 31.88 3.61
C ILE A 809 11.87 32.74 2.35
N PRO A 810 10.82 33.14 1.62
CA PRO A 810 10.97 34.12 0.55
C PRO A 810 11.40 35.48 1.11
N THR A 811 12.30 36.19 0.44
CA THR A 811 12.79 37.52 0.86
C THR A 811 11.76 38.63 0.60
N ASN A 812 10.80 38.38 -0.30
CA ASN A 812 9.77 39.33 -0.70
C ASN A 812 8.52 39.33 0.18
N THR A 813 8.45 38.48 1.23
CA THR A 813 7.32 38.44 2.16
C THR A 813 7.57 39.29 3.40
N ASP A 814 6.50 39.62 4.12
CA ASP A 814 6.61 40.35 5.38
C ASP A 814 7.12 39.47 6.53
N GLU A 815 7.15 38.14 6.38
CA GLU A 815 7.64 37.22 7.41
C GLU A 815 9.07 37.56 7.83
N LEU A 816 10.02 37.73 6.87
CA LEU A 816 11.42 38.05 7.18
C LEU A 816 11.54 39.37 7.95
N LYS A 817 10.74 40.38 7.59
CA LYS A 817 10.73 41.69 8.25
C LYS A 817 10.22 41.56 9.69
N LEU A 818 9.13 40.83 9.90
CA LEU A 818 8.53 40.62 11.21
C LEU A 818 9.45 39.84 12.15
N VAL A 819 10.01 38.71 11.70
CA VAL A 819 10.89 37.89 12.57
C VAL A 819 12.20 38.61 12.89
N THR A 820 12.69 39.46 11.98
CA THR A 820 13.88 40.31 12.22
C THR A 820 13.56 41.42 13.22
N LEU A 821 12.40 42.09 13.08
CA LEU A 821 11.92 43.09 14.04
C LEU A 821 11.79 42.49 15.43
N LEU A 822 11.07 41.37 15.57
CA LEU A 822 10.84 40.67 16.83
C LEU A 822 12.13 40.15 17.47
N SER A 823 13.18 39.95 16.66
CA SER A 823 14.51 39.53 17.09
C SER A 823 15.50 40.68 17.31
N SER A 824 15.07 41.93 17.14
CA SER A 824 15.90 43.11 17.40
C SER A 824 16.19 43.28 18.90
N ALA A 825 17.29 43.96 19.23
CA ALA A 825 17.68 44.22 20.62
C ALA A 825 16.55 44.81 21.49
N PRO A 826 15.83 45.88 21.10
CA PRO A 826 14.76 46.44 21.94
C PRO A 826 13.58 45.49 22.13
N MET A 827 13.26 44.66 21.13
CA MET A 827 12.17 43.68 21.24
C MET A 827 12.55 42.48 22.11
N LYS A 828 13.84 42.10 22.15
CA LYS A 828 14.36 41.01 22.99
C LYS A 828 14.46 41.37 24.47
N GLU A 829 14.51 42.65 24.81
CA GLU A 829 14.56 43.13 26.21
C GLU A 829 13.20 42.97 26.94
N ASP A 830 12.08 43.02 26.22
CA ASP A 830 10.76 42.77 26.79
C ASP A 830 10.56 41.26 27.05
N ARG A 831 10.45 40.89 28.33
CA ARG A 831 10.27 39.50 28.76
C ARG A 831 8.95 38.87 28.32
N ARG A 832 7.97 39.68 27.91
CA ARG A 832 6.70 39.19 27.35
C ARG A 832 6.86 38.71 25.92
N ASN A 833 7.95 39.05 25.23
CA ASN A 833 8.20 38.61 23.87
C ASN A 833 8.52 37.11 23.85
N CYS A 834 7.51 36.29 23.54
CA CYS A 834 7.66 34.85 23.33
C CYS A 834 7.98 34.51 21.86
N SER A 835 8.32 35.46 21.00
CA SER A 835 8.65 35.12 19.60
C SER A 835 9.96 34.34 19.54
N VAL A 836 10.03 33.34 18.67
CA VAL A 836 11.27 32.58 18.46
C VAL A 836 12.42 33.51 18.03
N PRO A 837 13.57 33.48 18.71
CA PRO A 837 14.69 34.33 18.34
C PRO A 837 15.34 33.86 17.05
N ILE A 838 15.50 34.76 16.09
CA ILE A 838 16.33 34.53 14.91
C ILE A 838 17.79 34.71 15.31
N LEU A 839 18.55 33.63 15.13
CA LEU A 839 19.96 33.50 15.51
C LEU A 839 20.89 33.96 14.40
N ASP A 840 20.47 33.81 13.14
CA ASP A 840 21.18 34.21 11.93
C ASP A 840 20.22 34.24 10.73
N VAL A 841 20.58 34.98 9.67
CA VAL A 841 19.87 35.00 8.40
C VAL A 841 20.89 34.79 7.29
N LEU A 842 20.83 33.63 6.64
CA LEU A 842 21.75 33.26 5.57
C LEU A 842 21.07 33.57 4.24
N LEU A 843 21.63 34.51 3.49
CA LEU A 843 21.19 34.80 2.13
C LEU A 843 21.72 33.73 1.17
N SER A 844 20.91 33.32 0.19
CA SER A 844 21.36 32.39 -0.84
C SER A 844 22.47 33.06 -1.68
N PRO A 845 23.60 32.37 -1.94
CA PRO A 845 24.68 32.93 -2.75
C PRO A 845 24.36 32.92 -4.26
N VAL A 846 23.24 32.30 -4.67
CA VAL A 846 22.87 32.09 -6.08
C VAL A 846 21.63 32.88 -6.48
N ASP A 847 20.73 33.18 -5.54
CA ASP A 847 19.52 33.96 -5.77
C ASP A 847 19.19 34.88 -4.59
N ASP A 848 18.56 36.03 -4.86
CA ASP A 848 18.07 36.94 -3.82
C ASP A 848 16.60 36.65 -3.44
N GLU A 849 16.01 35.56 -3.97
CA GLU A 849 14.59 35.24 -3.79
C GLU A 849 14.29 34.60 -2.44
N TYR A 850 15.25 33.90 -1.85
CA TYR A 850 15.07 33.18 -0.59
C TYR A 850 16.19 33.44 0.43
N ALA A 851 15.81 33.50 1.70
CA ALA A 851 16.71 33.49 2.84
C ALA A 851 16.47 32.24 3.70
N LEU A 852 17.54 31.75 4.33
CA LEU A 852 17.45 30.73 5.37
C LEU A 852 17.55 31.42 6.73
N ILE A 853 16.47 31.41 7.51
CA ILE A 853 16.50 31.87 8.90
C ILE A 853 16.95 30.73 9.80
N VAL A 854 17.89 31.04 10.70
CA VAL A 854 18.43 30.10 11.68
C VAL A 854 17.72 30.34 13.01
N MET A 855 17.05 29.32 13.52
CA MET A 855 16.26 29.39 14.76
C MET A 855 16.78 28.33 15.76
N PRO A 856 16.60 28.52 17.08
CA PRO A 856 16.90 27.46 18.03
C PRO A 856 16.05 26.21 17.78
N PHE A 857 16.61 25.03 18.03
CA PHE A 857 15.83 23.80 18.06
C PHE A 857 14.95 23.76 19.32
N LEU A 858 13.64 23.70 19.12
CA LEU A 858 12.63 23.70 20.18
C LEU A 858 11.72 22.46 20.04
N ALA A 859 11.13 22.02 21.14
CA ALA A 859 10.16 20.92 21.15
C ALA A 859 8.72 21.45 21.10
N SER A 860 7.76 20.69 20.56
CA SER A 860 6.34 21.05 20.69
C SER A 860 5.96 21.15 22.18
N PHE A 861 5.15 22.14 22.53
CA PHE A 861 4.74 22.34 23.92
C PHE A 861 3.95 21.16 24.48
N ASP A 862 3.34 20.32 23.64
CA ASP A 862 2.53 19.17 24.07
C ASP A 862 3.26 17.82 23.96
N LEU A 863 4.55 17.82 23.56
CA LEU A 863 5.37 16.61 23.45
C LEU A 863 5.51 15.86 24.78
N LEU A 864 5.76 16.59 25.87
CA LEU A 864 5.87 16.03 27.22
C LEU A 864 4.63 16.39 28.04
N PRO A 865 4.02 15.47 28.79
CA PRO A 865 2.72 15.74 29.42
C PRO A 865 2.82 16.74 30.59
N PHE A 866 1.77 17.52 30.79
CA PHE A 866 1.57 18.27 32.03
C PHE A 866 1.32 17.29 33.18
N ARG A 867 2.00 17.50 34.30
CA ARG A 867 1.98 16.67 35.50
C ARG A 867 1.38 17.39 36.69
N PHE A 868 1.49 18.71 36.74
CA PHE A 868 0.95 19.54 37.82
C PHE A 868 0.19 20.75 37.27
N LEU A 869 -0.83 21.20 38.00
CA LEU A 869 -1.64 22.37 37.65
C LEU A 869 -0.77 23.63 37.46
N GLY A 870 0.26 23.79 38.28
CA GLY A 870 1.19 24.91 38.16
C GLY A 870 1.99 24.93 36.85
N GLU A 871 2.23 23.77 36.22
CA GLU A 871 2.91 23.73 34.92
C GLU A 871 2.04 24.33 33.81
N PHE A 872 0.72 24.13 33.89
CA PHE A 872 -0.24 24.76 32.99
C PHE A 872 -0.47 26.24 33.31
N CYS A 873 -0.39 26.63 34.58
CA CYS A 873 -0.39 28.04 34.99
C CYS A 873 0.78 28.80 34.37
N GLU A 874 1.98 28.22 34.39
CA GLU A 874 3.19 28.81 33.81
C GLU A 874 3.08 28.92 32.27
N PHE A 875 2.60 27.86 31.62
CA PHE A 875 2.37 27.83 30.16
C PHE A 875 1.35 28.87 29.70
N SER A 876 0.14 28.85 30.29
CA SER A 876 -0.97 29.70 29.88
C SER A 876 -0.64 31.18 30.03
N LEU A 877 0.04 31.54 31.13
CA LEU A 877 0.46 32.91 31.37
C LEU A 877 1.49 33.40 30.34
N GLN A 878 2.54 32.63 30.07
CA GLN A 878 3.58 33.02 29.10
C GLN A 878 3.00 33.20 27.69
N VAL A 879 2.20 32.26 27.20
CA VAL A 879 1.66 32.34 25.82
C VAL A 879 0.65 33.48 25.69
N LEU A 880 -0.14 33.77 26.72
CA LEU A 880 -1.04 34.94 26.73
C LEU A 880 -0.28 36.26 26.80
N GLU A 881 0.79 36.35 27.59
CA GLU A 881 1.67 37.52 27.62
C GLU A 881 2.36 37.73 26.27
N GLY A 882 2.78 36.65 25.62
CA GLY A 882 3.30 36.65 24.24
C GLY A 882 2.30 37.17 23.22
N LEU A 883 1.05 36.72 23.30
CA LEU A 883 0.00 37.22 22.41
C LEU A 883 -0.32 38.70 22.67
N ALA A 884 -0.41 39.10 23.94
CA ALA A 884 -0.64 40.49 24.31
C ALA A 884 0.50 41.40 23.83
N PHE A 885 1.75 40.93 23.91
CA PHE A 885 2.91 41.63 23.38
C PHE A 885 2.83 41.80 21.85
N LEU A 886 2.50 40.75 21.10
CA LEU A 886 2.32 40.86 19.64
C LEU A 886 1.22 41.86 19.29
N HIS A 887 0.08 41.77 19.97
CA HIS A 887 -1.04 42.67 19.76
C HIS A 887 -0.66 44.12 20.09
N GLU A 888 0.05 44.39 21.18
CA GLU A 888 0.58 45.73 21.55
C GLU A 888 1.41 46.35 20.42
N HIS A 889 2.20 45.55 19.69
CA HIS A 889 3.01 45.99 18.55
C HIS A 889 2.24 46.02 17.22
N GLY A 890 0.91 45.85 17.26
CA GLY A 890 0.03 45.84 16.09
C GLY A 890 0.16 44.58 15.24
N ILE A 891 0.77 43.51 15.74
CA ILE A 891 0.98 42.26 15.00
C ILE A 891 -0.15 41.28 15.35
N ALA A 892 -0.87 40.83 14.32
CA ALA A 892 -1.78 39.68 14.45
C ALA A 892 -1.11 38.44 13.86
N HIS A 893 -1.12 37.33 14.61
CA HIS A 893 -0.44 36.11 14.23
C HIS A 893 -1.19 35.36 13.12
N ARG A 894 -2.53 35.37 13.19
CA ARG A 894 -3.51 34.73 12.29
C ARG A 894 -3.49 33.20 12.26
N ASP A 895 -2.43 32.58 12.76
CA ASP A 895 -2.30 31.12 12.87
C ASP A 895 -1.71 30.66 14.23
N LEU A 896 -2.14 31.23 15.36
CA LEU A 896 -1.59 30.85 16.69
C LEU A 896 -2.15 29.51 17.22
N GLY A 897 -2.11 28.48 16.39
CA GLY A 897 -2.54 27.12 16.73
C GLY A 897 -1.53 26.34 17.58
N SER A 898 -1.90 25.14 18.02
CA SER A 898 -1.05 24.29 18.86
C SER A 898 0.28 23.92 18.21
N GLY A 899 0.31 23.77 16.87
CA GLY A 899 1.53 23.45 16.13
C GLY A 899 2.55 24.60 16.08
N ASN A 900 2.14 25.81 16.45
CA ASN A 900 2.96 27.02 16.42
C ASN A 900 3.42 27.48 17.82
N ILE A 901 3.21 26.64 18.84
CA ILE A 901 3.69 26.88 20.20
C ILE A 901 4.73 25.83 20.56
N MET A 902 5.95 26.28 20.84
CA MET A 902 7.10 25.45 21.14
C MET A 902 7.60 25.72 22.56
N MET A 903 8.49 24.87 23.07
CA MET A 903 9.16 25.03 24.35
C MET A 903 10.64 24.69 24.27
N ASP A 904 11.45 25.35 25.09
CA ASP A 904 12.82 24.94 25.35
C ASP A 904 12.83 23.70 26.25
N SER A 905 13.08 22.55 25.63
CA SER A 905 13.11 21.26 26.31
C SER A 905 14.49 20.89 26.87
N THR A 906 15.52 21.73 26.74
CA THR A 906 16.91 21.36 27.08
C THR A 906 17.08 20.94 28.54
N LYS A 907 16.41 21.61 29.48
CA LYS A 907 16.44 21.23 30.91
C LYS A 907 15.58 20.00 31.21
N MET A 908 14.48 19.82 30.47
CA MET A 908 13.59 18.67 30.62
C MET A 908 14.21 17.40 30.07
N VAL A 909 14.95 17.50 28.96
CA VAL A 909 15.57 16.37 28.28
C VAL A 909 17.06 16.66 28.11
N PRO A 910 17.88 16.50 29.18
CA PRO A 910 19.31 16.85 29.13
C PRO A 910 20.11 16.08 28.06
N LYS A 911 19.68 14.84 27.77
CA LYS A 911 20.25 14.00 26.69
C LYS A 911 19.84 14.47 25.28
N GLY A 912 18.97 15.47 25.17
CA GLY A 912 18.45 15.99 23.93
C GLY A 912 17.30 15.17 23.36
N ILE A 913 16.62 15.78 22.40
CA ILE A 913 15.52 15.17 21.64
C ILE A 913 16.01 14.95 20.21
N HIS A 914 15.67 13.78 19.65
CA HIS A 914 15.92 13.49 18.24
C HIS A 914 14.89 14.23 17.36
N PHE A 915 15.36 14.91 16.30
CA PHE A 915 14.52 15.79 15.47
C PHE A 915 13.34 15.06 14.81
N ALA A 916 13.62 13.93 14.15
CA ALA A 916 12.60 13.14 13.44
C ALA A 916 11.87 12.11 14.31
N ALA A 917 12.36 11.87 15.53
CA ALA A 917 11.82 10.86 16.45
C ALA A 917 11.78 11.43 17.88
N PRO A 918 10.88 12.40 18.16
CA PRO A 918 10.95 13.24 19.34
C PRO A 918 10.68 12.53 20.67
N THR A 919 10.35 11.23 20.62
CA THR A 919 10.22 10.32 21.75
C THR A 919 11.47 9.49 22.02
N THR A 920 12.61 9.83 21.40
CA THR A 920 13.91 9.15 21.56
C THR A 920 15.03 10.18 21.68
N HIS A 921 16.17 9.77 22.24
CA HIS A 921 17.37 10.62 22.29
C HIS A 921 18.18 10.56 20.98
N ASP A 922 18.20 9.41 20.32
CA ASP A 922 19.13 9.04 19.25
C ASP A 922 18.42 8.50 17.97
N GLY A 923 17.08 8.42 17.96
CA GLY A 923 16.32 7.85 16.85
C GLY A 923 16.24 6.32 16.83
N VAL A 924 16.87 5.63 17.79
CA VAL A 924 17.01 4.16 17.79
C VAL A 924 16.57 3.54 19.12
N SER A 925 16.99 4.14 20.23
CA SER A 925 16.69 3.64 21.58
C SER A 925 15.29 4.05 22.01
N LEU A 926 14.53 3.05 22.50
CA LEU A 926 13.22 3.26 23.12
C LEU A 926 13.33 3.76 24.58
N GLN A 927 14.54 3.91 25.12
CA GLN A 927 14.76 4.47 26.46
C GLN A 927 14.83 6.00 26.37
N PHE A 928 13.73 6.66 26.73
CA PHE A 928 13.59 8.12 26.72
C PHE A 928 13.45 8.67 28.13
N GLU A 929 14.48 9.37 28.59
CA GLU A 929 14.59 9.93 29.94
C GLU A 929 14.33 11.44 29.95
N TRP A 930 13.47 11.89 30.86
CA TRP A 930 13.14 13.30 30.99
C TRP A 930 12.71 13.68 32.41
N ASN A 931 12.92 14.95 32.75
CA ASN A 931 12.54 15.61 33.99
C ASN A 931 11.21 16.34 33.84
N THR A 932 10.37 16.35 34.87
CA THR A 932 9.10 17.10 34.88
C THR A 932 9.31 18.61 34.68
N ARG A 933 8.35 19.31 34.07
CA ARG A 933 8.45 20.79 33.88
C ARG A 933 8.61 21.46 35.23
N TRP A 934 7.87 20.99 36.22
CA TRP A 934 7.93 21.48 37.58
C TRP A 934 9.33 21.36 38.19
N SER A 935 10.05 20.25 38.00
CA SER A 935 11.40 20.09 38.56
C SER A 935 12.46 21.02 37.96
N VAL A 936 12.25 21.51 36.74
CA VAL A 936 13.26 22.29 35.98
C VAL A 936 12.85 23.73 35.70
N ARG A 937 11.74 24.16 36.29
CA ARG A 937 11.12 25.47 36.09
C ARG A 937 12.11 26.63 36.34
N PRO A 938 11.98 27.75 35.60
CA PRO A 938 10.99 27.97 34.54
C PRO A 938 11.34 27.26 33.22
N VAL A 939 10.31 26.82 32.50
CA VAL A 939 10.35 26.33 31.11
C VAL A 939 9.90 27.46 30.20
N GLN A 940 10.72 27.78 29.20
CA GLN A 940 10.44 28.88 28.27
C GLN A 940 9.58 28.39 27.11
N TYR A 941 8.50 29.09 26.80
CA TYR A 941 7.65 28.84 25.63
C TYR A 941 7.90 29.88 24.54
N TYR A 942 7.73 29.45 23.28
CA TYR A 942 7.94 30.27 22.10
C TYR A 942 6.80 30.15 21.10
N ILE A 943 6.47 31.26 20.45
CA ILE A 943 5.58 31.37 19.31
C ILE A 943 6.45 31.34 18.05
N ILE A 944 6.10 30.46 17.11
CA ILE A 944 6.80 30.27 15.84
C ILE A 944 5.87 30.50 14.66
N ASP A 945 6.47 30.61 13.47
CA ASP A 945 5.79 30.61 12.17
C ASP A 945 4.95 31.86 11.88
N PHE A 946 5.64 32.93 11.48
CA PHE A 946 5.03 34.23 11.19
C PHE A 946 4.66 34.40 9.71
N GLY A 947 4.56 33.30 8.95
CA GLY A 947 4.27 33.31 7.51
C GLY A 947 2.92 33.94 7.17
N GLU A 948 1.92 33.73 8.03
CA GLU A 948 0.58 34.31 7.90
C GLU A 948 0.40 35.59 8.72
N SER A 949 1.41 36.01 9.47
CA SER A 949 1.32 37.17 10.36
C SER A 949 1.32 38.47 9.57
N GLN A 950 0.62 39.48 10.09
CA GLN A 950 0.60 40.82 9.51
C GLN A 950 0.67 41.89 10.58
N GLN A 951 1.40 42.97 10.30
CA GLN A 951 1.45 44.15 11.15
C GLN A 951 0.48 45.23 10.65
N TYR A 952 -0.37 45.71 11.56
CA TYR A 952 -1.35 46.75 11.33
C TYR A 952 -0.94 48.05 12.03
N LYS A 953 -1.21 49.19 11.39
CA LYS A 953 -0.93 50.52 11.97
C LYS A 953 -1.81 50.84 13.19
N SER A 954 -3.04 50.31 13.19
CA SER A 954 -3.98 50.43 14.31
C SER A 954 -4.76 49.13 14.42
N LYS A 955 -5.10 48.75 15.66
CA LYS A 955 -6.05 47.66 15.95
C LYS A 955 -7.47 48.04 15.52
N GLU A 956 -7.80 49.32 15.67
CA GLU A 956 -9.09 49.88 15.29
C GLU A 956 -9.19 49.95 13.77
N GLY A 957 -10.15 49.21 13.21
CA GLY A 957 -10.33 49.11 11.76
C GLY A 957 -9.45 48.06 11.06
N ALA A 958 -8.67 47.26 11.79
CA ALA A 958 -7.97 46.12 11.20
C ALA A 958 -8.98 45.13 10.62
N ARG A 959 -8.82 44.80 9.34
CA ARG A 959 -9.71 43.91 8.59
C ARG A 959 -8.87 42.97 7.74
N MET A 960 -9.25 41.70 7.73
CA MET A 960 -8.65 40.70 6.85
C MET A 960 -9.72 39.78 6.25
N LEU A 961 -9.39 39.16 5.13
CA LEU A 961 -10.18 38.13 4.45
C LEU A 961 -9.39 36.82 4.46
N GLY A 962 -10.10 35.71 4.27
CA GLY A 962 -9.52 34.38 4.07
C GLY A 962 -9.92 33.36 5.12
N VAL A 963 -9.91 32.09 4.73
CA VAL A 963 -10.13 30.91 5.61
C VAL A 963 -8.82 30.12 5.80
N TRP A 964 -7.73 30.84 6.11
CA TRP A 964 -6.37 30.30 6.27
C TRP A 964 -6.06 29.97 7.75
N GLY A 965 -5.03 29.15 8.01
CA GLY A 965 -4.61 28.74 9.36
C GLY A 965 -4.96 27.28 9.73
N GLN A 966 -4.31 26.78 10.79
CA GLN A 966 -4.46 25.44 11.39
C GLN A 966 -5.83 25.25 12.03
N ASP A 967 -6.36 26.29 12.69
CA ASP A 967 -7.69 26.28 13.29
C ASP A 967 -8.67 27.09 12.45
N ARG A 968 -9.57 26.39 11.76
CA ARG A 968 -10.59 26.98 10.89
C ARG A 968 -11.97 27.03 11.53
N THR A 969 -12.06 26.85 12.85
CA THR A 969 -13.34 26.76 13.55
C THR A 969 -13.91 28.11 13.99
N ALA A 970 -13.16 29.21 13.82
CA ALA A 970 -13.65 30.55 14.14
C ALA A 970 -14.80 30.94 13.21
N PRO A 971 -15.97 31.35 13.75
CA PRO A 971 -17.19 31.55 12.97
C PRO A 971 -17.12 32.72 11.97
N GLU A 972 -16.20 33.66 12.17
CA GLU A 972 -16.03 34.84 11.33
C GLU A 972 -15.14 34.62 10.10
N LEU A 973 -14.47 33.46 9.99
CA LEU A 973 -13.59 33.16 8.85
C LEU A 973 -14.38 33.20 7.54
N SER A 974 -13.95 34.05 6.62
CA SER A 974 -14.64 34.26 5.34
C SER A 974 -13.68 34.78 4.28
N ASP A 975 -13.78 34.24 3.07
CA ASP A 975 -13.07 34.76 1.90
C ASP A 975 -13.69 36.05 1.35
N VAL A 976 -14.90 36.41 1.80
CA VAL A 976 -15.68 37.55 1.26
C VAL A 976 -16.07 38.60 2.30
N VAL A 977 -16.19 38.23 3.58
CA VAL A 977 -16.54 39.17 4.66
C VAL A 977 -15.31 39.50 5.50
N PRO A 978 -14.84 40.76 5.53
CA PRO A 978 -13.67 41.11 6.32
C PRO A 978 -13.94 41.05 7.83
N TYR A 979 -13.02 40.46 8.58
CA TYR A 979 -13.11 40.30 10.04
C TYR A 979 -11.86 40.83 10.76
N ASN A 980 -11.95 40.97 12.09
CA ASN A 980 -10.85 41.50 12.90
C ASN A 980 -9.81 40.39 13.20
N PRO A 981 -8.55 40.52 12.75
CA PRO A 981 -7.51 39.50 12.93
C PRO A 981 -7.09 39.31 14.40
N PHE A 982 -7.17 40.35 15.23
CA PHE A 982 -6.81 40.27 16.65
C PHE A 982 -7.83 39.44 17.44
N ASN A 983 -9.12 39.57 17.11
CA ASN A 983 -10.16 38.74 17.72
C ASN A 983 -10.04 37.28 17.29
N LEU A 984 -9.59 37.02 16.05
CA LEU A 984 -9.30 35.67 15.57
C LEU A 984 -8.20 35.01 16.42
N ASP A 985 -7.08 35.70 16.66
CA ASP A 985 -5.98 35.14 17.47
C ASP A 985 -6.44 34.73 18.88
N ILE A 986 -7.32 35.52 19.51
CA ILE A 986 -7.90 35.21 20.83
C ILE A 986 -8.70 33.91 20.76
N TYR A 987 -9.52 33.75 19.72
CA TYR A 987 -10.32 32.54 19.54
C TYR A 987 -9.43 31.31 19.33
N VAL A 988 -8.43 31.42 18.44
CA VAL A 988 -7.52 30.31 18.11
C VAL A 988 -6.74 29.86 19.35
N LEU A 989 -6.16 30.79 20.11
CA LEU A 989 -5.47 30.46 21.36
C LEU A 989 -6.43 29.91 22.42
N GLY A 990 -7.66 30.43 22.49
CA GLY A 990 -8.72 29.88 23.36
C GLY A 990 -9.05 28.42 23.02
N ASN A 991 -9.06 28.07 21.74
CA ASN A 991 -9.27 26.69 21.30
C ASN A 991 -8.07 25.79 21.63
N VAL A 992 -6.83 26.29 21.57
CA VAL A 992 -5.66 25.56 22.10
C VAL A 992 -5.87 25.23 23.58
N PHE A 993 -6.32 26.19 24.38
CA PHE A 993 -6.61 25.94 25.80
C PHE A 993 -7.71 24.89 25.97
N ARG A 994 -8.82 25.01 25.22
CA ARG A 994 -9.90 24.00 25.23
C ARG A 994 -9.38 22.61 24.90
N GLN A 995 -8.52 22.46 23.89
CA GLN A 995 -7.95 21.18 23.51
C GLN A 995 -7.09 20.56 24.62
N VAL A 996 -6.36 21.37 25.39
CA VAL A 996 -5.61 20.89 26.57
C VAL A 996 -6.57 20.51 27.69
N LEU A 997 -7.60 21.31 27.96
CA LEU A 997 -8.61 21.04 29.00
C LEU A 997 -9.38 19.74 28.75
N VAL A 998 -9.69 19.41 27.49
CA VAL A 998 -10.32 18.13 27.13
C VAL A 998 -9.37 16.94 27.33
N ARG A 999 -8.05 17.15 27.18
CA ARG A 999 -7.03 16.10 27.32
C ARG A 999 -6.65 15.82 28.78
N TYR A 1000 -6.93 16.72 29.73
CA TYR A 1000 -6.45 16.64 31.11
C TYR A 1000 -7.54 16.87 32.16
N ASP A 1001 -7.66 15.94 33.12
CA ASP A 1001 -8.39 16.16 34.37
C ASP A 1001 -7.59 17.06 35.32
N GLY A 1002 -8.29 17.97 36.01
CA GLY A 1002 -7.73 18.81 37.08
C GLY A 1002 -7.23 20.19 36.64
N LEU A 1003 -7.69 20.67 35.48
CA LEU A 1003 -7.43 22.01 34.94
C LEU A 1003 -8.70 22.90 34.91
N ASP A 1004 -9.73 22.54 35.69
CA ASP A 1004 -11.07 23.14 35.64
C ASP A 1004 -11.07 24.66 35.84
N GLU A 1005 -10.07 25.21 36.55
CA GLU A 1005 -9.92 26.63 36.81
C GLU A 1005 -9.80 27.48 35.53
N PHE A 1006 -9.30 26.89 34.44
CA PHE A 1006 -9.08 27.59 33.17
C PHE A 1006 -10.25 27.45 32.20
N HIS A 1007 -11.28 26.66 32.54
CA HIS A 1007 -12.44 26.45 31.67
C HIS A 1007 -13.17 27.75 31.32
N GLY A 1008 -13.42 28.60 32.32
CA GLY A 1008 -14.09 29.89 32.11
C GLY A 1008 -13.30 30.83 31.19
N LEU A 1009 -11.96 30.84 31.32
CA LEU A 1009 -11.09 31.64 30.45
C LEU A 1009 -11.16 31.16 29.00
N ALA A 1010 -10.98 29.86 28.76
CA ALA A 1010 -11.02 29.28 27.41
C ALA A 1010 -12.38 29.54 26.71
N VAL A 1011 -13.49 29.34 27.43
CA VAL A 1011 -14.84 29.60 26.89
C VAL A 1011 -15.04 31.07 26.54
N SER A 1012 -14.56 32.00 27.38
CA SER A 1012 -14.68 33.43 27.09
C SER A 1012 -13.88 33.87 25.86
N MET A 1013 -12.69 33.31 25.66
CA MET A 1013 -11.85 33.56 24.49
C MET A 1013 -12.47 33.00 23.20
N MET A 1014 -13.20 31.89 23.30
CA MET A 1014 -13.88 31.23 22.18
C MET A 1014 -15.32 31.71 21.94
N ASN A 1015 -15.69 32.91 22.41
CA ASN A 1015 -17.04 33.41 22.17
C ASN A 1015 -17.33 33.49 20.66
N LYS A 1016 -18.51 33.01 20.24
CA LYS A 1016 -18.89 33.02 18.82
C LYS A 1016 -19.00 34.44 18.27
N CYS A 1017 -19.35 35.42 19.11
CA CYS A 1017 -19.33 36.82 18.73
C CYS A 1017 -17.92 37.39 18.98
N PRO A 1018 -17.18 37.82 17.93
CA PRO A 1018 -15.81 38.31 18.09
C PRO A 1018 -15.68 39.49 19.07
N GLU A 1019 -16.67 40.38 19.06
CA GLU A 1019 -16.72 41.58 19.93
C GLU A 1019 -16.92 41.27 21.41
N LEU A 1020 -17.39 40.06 21.75
CA LEU A 1020 -17.59 39.63 23.13
C LEU A 1020 -16.39 38.87 23.71
N ARG A 1021 -15.34 38.66 22.90
CA ARG A 1021 -14.10 38.04 23.36
C ARG A 1021 -13.29 39.05 24.19
N PRO A 1022 -12.56 38.60 25.22
CA PRO A 1022 -11.62 39.47 25.91
C PRO A 1022 -10.51 39.92 24.96
N THR A 1023 -9.95 41.11 25.15
CA THR A 1023 -8.68 41.47 24.51
C THR A 1023 -7.56 40.59 25.05
N ALA A 1024 -6.41 40.51 24.35
CA ALA A 1024 -5.26 39.76 24.86
C ALA A 1024 -4.83 40.24 26.25
N GLU A 1025 -4.90 41.55 26.50
CA GLU A 1025 -4.58 42.14 27.81
C GLU A 1025 -5.61 41.74 28.88
N ASP A 1026 -6.91 41.74 28.54
CA ASP A 1026 -7.97 41.27 29.44
C ASP A 1026 -7.78 39.78 29.77
N ALA A 1027 -7.44 38.96 28.78
CA ALA A 1027 -7.18 37.54 28.95
C ALA A 1027 -5.97 37.28 29.86
N VAL A 1028 -4.88 38.05 29.70
CA VAL A 1028 -3.73 38.04 30.63
C VAL A 1028 -4.19 38.41 32.05
N ARG A 1029 -4.99 39.47 32.22
CA ARG A 1029 -5.51 39.89 33.54
C ARG A 1029 -6.36 38.81 34.19
N VAL A 1030 -7.21 38.11 33.43
CA VAL A 1030 -8.00 36.97 33.93
C VAL A 1030 -7.09 35.80 34.31
N CYS A 1031 -6.12 35.45 33.45
CA CYS A 1031 -5.19 34.37 33.70
C CYS A 1031 -4.35 34.62 34.96
N LYS A 1032 -3.83 35.85 35.16
CA LYS A 1032 -3.09 36.23 36.38
C LYS A 1032 -3.92 36.00 37.64
N ARG A 1033 -5.20 36.39 37.65
CA ARG A 1033 -6.10 36.12 38.78
C ARG A 1033 -6.30 34.63 39.04
N ILE A 1034 -6.45 33.82 37.99
CA ILE A 1034 -6.56 32.36 38.14
C ILE A 1034 -5.28 31.80 38.77
N VAL A 1035 -4.11 32.20 38.27
CA VAL A 1035 -2.80 31.74 38.78
C VAL A 1035 -2.58 32.18 40.23
N GLU A 1036 -2.90 33.43 40.58
CA GLU A 1036 -2.84 33.95 41.94
C GLU A 1036 -3.74 33.16 42.90
N GLU A 1037 -4.96 32.83 42.49
CA GLU A 1037 -5.89 32.03 43.29
C GLU A 1037 -5.43 30.58 43.45
N VAL A 1038 -4.89 29.95 42.40
CA VAL A 1038 -4.28 28.61 42.48
C VAL A 1038 -3.08 28.63 43.44
N GLN A 1039 -2.25 29.67 43.40
CA GLN A 1039 -1.10 29.84 44.28
C GLN A 1039 -1.51 30.08 45.73
N LYS A 1040 -2.50 30.96 45.97
CA LYS A 1040 -3.06 31.24 47.29
C LYS A 1040 -3.66 29.99 47.94
N LYS A 1041 -4.34 29.16 47.15
CA LYS A 1041 -4.87 27.86 47.58
C LYS A 1041 -3.81 26.77 47.71
N LYS A 1042 -2.52 27.08 47.44
CA LYS A 1042 -1.39 26.13 47.44
C LYS A 1042 -1.62 24.93 46.52
N ARG A 1043 -2.32 25.13 45.40
CA ARG A 1043 -2.71 24.09 44.45
C ARG A 1043 -1.74 23.92 43.27
N MET A 1044 -0.67 24.68 43.24
CA MET A 1044 0.35 24.62 42.16
C MET A 1044 0.95 23.22 41.95
N THR A 1045 1.06 22.42 43.02
CA THR A 1045 1.57 21.05 42.99
C THR A 1045 0.47 19.99 42.90
N VAL A 1046 -0.78 20.39 42.67
CA VAL A 1046 -1.89 19.43 42.47
C VAL A 1046 -1.64 18.68 41.16
N ARG A 1047 -1.76 17.35 41.24
CA ARG A 1047 -1.54 16.46 40.09
C ARG A 1047 -2.66 16.63 39.07
N VAL A 1048 -2.29 16.76 37.80
CA VAL A 1048 -3.23 16.69 36.67
C VAL A 1048 -3.03 15.37 35.93
N TRP A 1049 -4.09 14.88 35.30
CA TRP A 1049 -4.10 13.54 34.69
C TRP A 1049 -4.54 13.62 33.25
N GLN A 1050 -3.68 13.17 32.34
CA GLN A 1050 -4.06 13.03 30.94
C GLN A 1050 -5.11 11.91 30.78
N THR A 1051 -6.31 12.24 30.31
CA THR A 1051 -7.46 11.34 30.21
C THR A 1051 -7.63 10.68 28.85
N HIS A 1052 -7.20 11.38 27.79
CA HIS A 1052 -7.30 10.92 26.41
C HIS A 1052 -5.91 10.80 25.79
N PHE A 1053 -5.46 9.56 25.59
CA PHE A 1053 -4.51 9.27 24.52
C PHE A 1053 -5.30 9.26 23.21
N THR A 1054 -4.73 9.82 22.16
CA THR A 1054 -5.22 9.77 20.77
C THR A 1054 -5.34 8.35 20.21
N ASP A 1055 -4.96 7.34 20.99
CA ASP A 1055 -5.20 5.92 20.72
C ASP A 1055 -6.46 5.41 21.46
N GLY A 1056 -7.64 5.70 20.90
CA GLY A 1056 -8.84 4.83 20.86
C GLY A 1056 -9.34 4.03 22.09
N PHE A 1057 -8.80 4.20 23.30
CA PHE A 1057 -9.20 3.49 24.51
C PHE A 1057 -9.38 4.48 25.66
N PRO A 1058 -10.55 5.12 25.79
CA PRO A 1058 -10.89 5.77 27.04
C PRO A 1058 -11.19 4.65 28.06
N ILE A 1059 -10.78 4.84 29.31
CA ILE A 1059 -11.19 4.10 30.53
C ILE A 1059 -10.16 3.12 31.14
N ARG A 1060 -9.31 2.37 30.42
CA ARG A 1060 -8.38 1.40 31.10
C ARG A 1060 -6.95 1.88 31.42
N ARG A 1061 -6.40 2.87 30.72
CA ARG A 1061 -5.01 3.33 30.94
C ARG A 1061 -4.85 4.37 32.05
N GLY A 1062 -5.82 5.26 32.23
CA GLY A 1062 -5.79 6.29 33.28
C GLY A 1062 -5.79 5.71 34.71
N ALA A 1063 -6.56 4.64 34.94
CA ALA A 1063 -6.59 3.94 36.23
C ALA A 1063 -5.26 3.23 36.56
N PHE A 1064 -4.63 2.61 35.56
CA PHE A 1064 -3.33 1.93 35.73
C PHE A 1064 -2.20 2.93 36.00
N LYS A 1065 -2.19 4.09 35.32
CA LYS A 1065 -1.21 5.17 35.58
C LYS A 1065 -1.38 5.78 36.98
N LYS A 1066 -2.64 5.98 37.43
CA LYS A 1066 -2.97 6.38 38.81
C LYS A 1066 -2.48 5.33 39.82
N PHE A 1067 -2.71 4.05 39.55
CA PHE A 1067 -2.27 2.93 40.39
C PHE A 1067 -0.74 2.79 40.47
N ALA A 1068 -0.03 2.83 39.35
CA ALA A 1068 1.43 2.69 39.31
C ALA A 1068 2.16 3.82 40.06
N ILE A 1069 1.67 5.05 39.94
CA ILE A 1069 2.23 6.21 40.65
C ILE A 1069 1.92 6.16 42.15
N GLN A 1070 0.72 5.70 42.54
CA GLN A 1070 0.38 5.46 43.96
C GLN A 1070 1.30 4.41 44.62
N HIS A 1071 1.91 3.52 43.83
CA HIS A 1071 2.82 2.46 44.28
C HIS A 1071 4.30 2.77 43.98
N GLY A 1072 4.67 4.05 43.85
CA GLY A 1072 6.08 4.50 43.86
C GLY A 1072 6.78 4.55 42.50
N TRP A 1073 6.07 4.35 41.38
CA TRP A 1073 6.69 4.47 40.05
C TRP A 1073 6.66 5.93 39.59
N ALA A 1074 7.80 6.62 39.66
CA ALA A 1074 7.91 8.02 39.29
C ALA A 1074 7.62 8.27 37.79
N ASN A 1075 8.00 7.33 36.92
CA ASN A 1075 7.83 7.36 35.47
C ASN A 1075 7.49 5.97 34.90
N PRO A 1076 6.22 5.55 34.88
CA PRO A 1076 5.84 4.32 34.17
C PRO A 1076 6.06 4.50 32.64
N PRO A 1077 6.64 3.49 31.95
CA PRO A 1077 7.14 3.60 30.56
C PRO A 1077 6.05 3.49 29.48
N PHE A 1078 4.93 4.21 29.65
CA PHE A 1078 3.83 4.24 28.68
C PHE A 1078 3.28 5.66 28.45
#